data_AF-A0A3N7CD32-F1
#
_entry.id   AF-A0A3N7CD32-F1
#
_cell.length_a   1.000
_cell.length_b   1.000
_cell.length_c   1.000
_cell.angle_alpha   90.00
_cell.angle_beta   90.00
_cell.angle_gamma   90.00
#
_symmetry.space_group_name_H-M   'P 1'
#
loop_
_entity.id
_entity.type
_entity.pdbx_description
1 polymer ?
#
loop_
_entity_poly.entity_id
_entity_poly.type
_entity_poly.pdbx_seq_one_letter_code
_entity_poly.pdbx_strand_id
1 'polypeptide(L)'
;MGDKENLKALGLKLAEVAARLGASATTGAVLAALTNTVMAVHADSSYPKTTGSQVDLATFIRSLGLSLPTDHFSLSGLGTAVAHRAMEHPLGNLGGALSWPVPLSVDEQRQLQGFAQKEAAAGVGKGILERLYHPLSLSAETLGDPAKLLDTLLDSTQAQALGKTLQVHMQGITNESSQTDYLLAAINLELDPESMTSPDRNKVAGFDLSGHALIGKPTTTLIRQLGEHLVRRGKTSPQVAYAAVKLLLASRAPAWLVKNIPQSVTYGSLAWVNLAIAATTIEAQTPGKVANMTYAQVMLEARNVEAADPAITQRAQLEALVDWGVANGVLSRKSDHLYSADELNALTEQFNARKQQMTVASEALDRELPSRKELALARLKERFGDLGSLFEEKLIDIKRRVRWLDDGKGFNSDASNPHSMLDVAMMELEDPDAVFFSQDSRIPIDALNANCTFGVVATFNRQFDQAISDKKAAIATYIKQLVAQLPVEDRQHLEQGQLQLFQTSSYTQGTGVSSRVDHPKQEKLLIKVTHNGASRAYEIDFNQGRIKQTHPWRVGEKKTKVAHDVTVTKSFDPAGSESLRTANPSSNPAPHDSFSSTRTHVLAQAFVKHLDLDNPAIKAQARGLTTQDKHDNKIEAVTEFALNLVPFRSAIVNFQKGNYTEGTLDLALDAFGFLTAGAGAAGKVIKVAGGGLSTASKLLRVANIIGSATIGVLNPLSGLGDALVGGSRFAAKGIGFVTSKGIKYVNSLRGATGNYDLLKTISKKHGPTLIGAYKVGGVETQGVAVLRNGQWFKYDHVLKRPYGPPIADFSPRGAPPHRNVLSGSADVESVKRLERMVFL
;
A
#
# COMPACT_ATOMS: atom_id res chain seq x y z
N MET A 1 -24.60 -15.56 -9.65
CA MET A 1 -24.01 -14.19 -9.65
C MET A 1 -25.01 -13.03 -9.54
N GLY A 2 -26.29 -13.18 -9.93
CA GLY A 2 -27.24 -12.06 -10.01
C GLY A 2 -27.50 -11.27 -8.72
N ASP A 3 -27.46 -11.91 -7.54
CA ASP A 3 -27.65 -11.21 -6.26
C ASP A 3 -26.56 -10.17 -5.98
N LYS A 4 -25.32 -10.46 -6.40
CA LYS A 4 -24.19 -9.52 -6.29
C LYS A 4 -24.45 -8.26 -7.11
N GLU A 5 -24.91 -8.42 -8.35
CA GLU A 5 -25.23 -7.30 -9.23
C GLU A 5 -26.41 -6.48 -8.69
N ASN A 6 -27.41 -7.13 -8.08
CA ASN A 6 -28.48 -6.42 -7.38
C ASN A 6 -27.96 -5.60 -6.19
N LEU A 7 -27.08 -6.16 -5.36
CA LEU A 7 -26.48 -5.41 -4.24
C LEU A 7 -25.66 -4.22 -4.75
N LYS A 8 -24.89 -4.41 -5.83
CA LYS A 8 -24.14 -3.32 -6.47
C LYS A 8 -25.05 -2.20 -6.98
N ALA A 9 -26.13 -2.55 -7.68
CA ALA A 9 -27.13 -1.60 -8.15
C ALA A 9 -27.83 -0.87 -6.98
N LEU A 10 -28.17 -1.58 -5.89
CA LEU A 10 -28.74 -1.01 -4.68
C LEU A 10 -27.77 0.00 -4.05
N GLY A 11 -26.51 -0.37 -3.85
CA GLY A 11 -25.51 0.51 -3.24
C GLY A 11 -25.30 1.80 -4.03
N LEU A 12 -25.21 1.71 -5.37
CA LEU A 12 -25.12 2.87 -6.26
C LEU A 12 -26.34 3.78 -6.12
N LYS A 13 -27.55 3.21 -6.16
CA LYS A 13 -28.79 3.99 -6.03
C LYS A 13 -28.95 4.65 -4.66
N LEU A 14 -28.53 3.98 -3.58
CA LEU A 14 -28.53 4.58 -2.24
C LEU A 14 -27.55 5.75 -2.12
N ALA A 15 -26.36 5.63 -2.73
CA ALA A 15 -25.39 6.72 -2.77
C ALA A 15 -25.91 7.92 -3.57
N GLU A 16 -26.56 7.70 -4.72
CA GLU A 16 -27.24 8.73 -5.50
C GLU A 16 -28.31 9.46 -4.67
N VAL A 17 -29.15 8.70 -3.95
CA VAL A 17 -30.20 9.27 -3.10
C VAL A 17 -29.61 10.08 -1.95
N ALA A 18 -28.56 9.59 -1.28
CA ALA A 18 -27.88 10.30 -0.21
C ALA A 18 -27.30 11.63 -0.70
N ALA A 19 -26.58 11.62 -1.83
CA ALA A 19 -25.99 12.81 -2.43
C ALA A 19 -27.05 13.87 -2.78
N ARG A 20 -28.25 13.45 -3.22
CA ARG A 20 -29.37 14.35 -3.55
C ARG A 20 -30.03 14.98 -2.32
N LEU A 21 -30.17 14.23 -1.22
CA LEU A 21 -30.95 14.66 -0.05
C LEU A 21 -30.17 15.55 0.93
N GLY A 22 -28.83 15.42 0.99
CA GLY A 22 -27.98 16.20 1.90
C GLY A 22 -28.15 15.86 3.38
N ALA A 23 -27.28 16.40 4.23
CA ALA A 23 -27.16 15.97 5.64
C ALA A 23 -28.38 16.29 6.54
N SER A 24 -29.20 17.28 6.15
CA SER A 24 -30.38 17.73 6.91
C SER A 24 -31.71 17.09 6.44
N ALA A 25 -31.64 15.99 5.69
CA ALA A 25 -32.82 15.31 5.17
C ALA A 25 -33.74 14.79 6.29
N THR A 26 -35.04 15.08 6.19
CA THR A 26 -36.04 14.57 7.14
C THR A 26 -36.35 13.10 6.85
N THR A 27 -36.85 12.38 7.85
CA THR A 27 -37.27 10.97 7.68
C THR A 27 -38.29 10.79 6.57
N GLY A 28 -39.26 11.71 6.44
CA GLY A 28 -40.23 11.69 5.35
C GLY A 28 -39.59 11.84 3.97
N ALA A 29 -38.59 12.73 3.84
CA ALA A 29 -37.86 12.92 2.58
C ALA A 29 -37.01 11.69 2.20
N VAL A 30 -36.36 11.05 3.18
CA VAL A 30 -35.59 9.81 2.96
C VAL A 30 -36.51 8.68 2.52
N LEU A 31 -37.60 8.43 3.24
CA LEU A 31 -38.55 7.37 2.89
C LEU A 31 -39.19 7.59 1.51
N ALA A 32 -39.62 8.83 1.21
CA ALA A 32 -40.17 9.17 -0.10
C ALA A 32 -39.14 8.96 -1.23
N ALA A 33 -37.88 9.30 -0.99
CA ALA A 33 -36.83 9.08 -1.97
C ALA A 33 -36.56 7.58 -2.22
N LEU A 34 -36.63 6.74 -1.19
CA LEU A 34 -36.46 5.29 -1.34
C LEU A 34 -37.63 4.63 -2.09
N THR A 35 -38.86 5.12 -1.90
CA THR A 35 -40.03 4.59 -2.62
C THR A 35 -40.13 5.12 -4.05
N ASN A 36 -39.60 6.30 -4.34
CA ASN A 36 -39.65 6.93 -5.67
C ASN A 36 -38.42 6.60 -6.54
N THR A 37 -37.39 5.98 -5.97
CA THR A 37 -36.21 5.55 -6.72
C THR A 37 -36.31 4.06 -6.99
N VAL A 38 -36.11 3.67 -8.23
CA VAL A 38 -36.20 2.27 -8.67
C VAL A 38 -34.83 1.75 -9.12
N MET A 39 -34.68 0.44 -9.03
CA MET A 39 -33.56 -0.31 -9.57
C MET A 39 -34.05 -1.49 -10.40
N ALA A 40 -33.30 -1.84 -11.44
CA ALA A 40 -33.55 -3.06 -12.20
C ALA A 40 -33.12 -4.28 -11.37
N VAL A 41 -33.91 -5.35 -11.42
CA VAL A 41 -33.57 -6.65 -10.84
C VAL A 41 -32.87 -7.51 -11.88
N HIS A 42 -31.68 -8.00 -11.53
CA HIS A 42 -30.90 -8.92 -12.36
C HIS A 42 -31.67 -10.22 -12.61
N ALA A 43 -31.62 -10.72 -13.85
CA ALA A 43 -32.41 -11.85 -14.30
C ALA A 43 -32.14 -13.13 -13.48
N ASP A 44 -30.87 -13.43 -13.24
CA ASP A 44 -30.43 -14.62 -12.51
C ASP A 44 -30.28 -14.40 -11.00
N SER A 45 -31.03 -13.46 -10.42
CA SER A 45 -31.02 -13.22 -8.96
C SER A 45 -32.06 -14.07 -8.24
N SER A 46 -31.85 -14.31 -6.94
CA SER A 46 -32.78 -15.04 -6.08
C SER A 46 -34.00 -14.19 -5.68
N TYR A 47 -34.15 -12.98 -6.23
CA TYR A 47 -35.20 -12.06 -5.84
C TYR A 47 -36.57 -12.53 -6.36
N PRO A 48 -37.58 -12.68 -5.48
CA PRO A 48 -38.82 -13.42 -5.79
C PRO A 48 -39.85 -12.72 -6.70
N LYS A 49 -39.60 -11.51 -7.23
CA LYS A 49 -40.49 -10.84 -8.21
C LYS A 49 -39.91 -10.92 -9.62
N THR A 50 -40.81 -10.87 -10.63
CA THR A 50 -40.55 -11.07 -12.06
C THR A 50 -39.20 -10.53 -12.54
N THR A 51 -38.32 -11.44 -12.95
CA THR A 51 -37.07 -11.23 -13.70
C THR A 51 -37.20 -10.09 -14.73
N GLY A 52 -36.32 -9.09 -14.67
CA GLY A 52 -36.34 -7.93 -15.59
C GLY A 52 -37.30 -6.79 -15.20
N SER A 53 -38.00 -6.89 -14.06
CA SER A 53 -38.82 -5.80 -13.51
C SER A 53 -38.00 -4.77 -12.72
N GLN A 54 -38.53 -3.53 -12.66
CA GLN A 54 -38.04 -2.48 -11.77
C GLN A 54 -38.65 -2.66 -10.38
N VAL A 55 -37.86 -2.45 -9.33
CA VAL A 55 -38.32 -2.48 -7.93
C VAL A 55 -37.89 -1.19 -7.24
N ASP A 56 -38.74 -0.62 -6.38
CA ASP A 56 -38.35 0.50 -5.54
C ASP A 56 -37.35 0.09 -4.46
N LEU A 57 -36.44 0.99 -4.08
CA LEU A 57 -35.37 0.68 -3.13
C LEU A 57 -35.93 0.24 -1.77
N ALA A 58 -37.04 0.83 -1.31
CA ALA A 58 -37.64 0.49 -0.02
C ALA A 58 -38.13 -0.98 0.01
N THR A 59 -38.82 -1.42 -1.04
CA THR A 59 -39.25 -2.82 -1.18
C THR A 59 -38.05 -3.76 -1.25
N PHE A 60 -37.04 -3.41 -2.04
CA PHE A 60 -35.86 -4.26 -2.19
C PHE A 60 -35.07 -4.37 -0.86
N ILE A 61 -34.85 -3.29 -0.12
CA ILE A 61 -34.18 -3.31 1.20
C ILE A 61 -34.93 -4.23 2.18
N ARG A 62 -36.26 -4.12 2.24
CA ARG A 62 -37.07 -4.98 3.12
C ARG A 62 -36.96 -6.45 2.75
N SER A 63 -36.84 -6.78 1.46
CA SER A 63 -36.65 -8.16 1.00
C SER A 63 -35.34 -8.78 1.50
N LEU A 64 -34.32 -7.95 1.75
CA LEU A 64 -33.05 -8.38 2.36
C LEU A 64 -33.15 -8.56 3.89
N GLY A 65 -34.33 -8.33 4.48
CA GLY A 65 -34.55 -8.36 5.93
C GLY A 65 -33.94 -7.16 6.66
N LEU A 66 -33.64 -6.06 5.95
CA LEU A 66 -33.02 -4.87 6.52
C LEU A 66 -34.07 -3.80 6.84
N SER A 67 -33.83 -3.02 7.90
CA SER A 67 -34.63 -1.85 8.23
C SER A 67 -34.37 -0.71 7.24
N LEU A 68 -35.41 0.07 6.92
CA LEU A 68 -35.25 1.26 6.10
C LEU A 68 -34.47 2.35 6.86
N PRO A 69 -33.53 3.04 6.21
CA PRO A 69 -32.85 4.16 6.82
C PRO A 69 -33.81 5.34 7.01
N THR A 70 -33.66 6.06 8.11
CA THR A 70 -34.56 7.14 8.56
C THR A 70 -33.94 8.53 8.46
N ASP A 71 -32.66 8.61 8.13
CA ASP A 71 -31.88 9.85 8.04
C ASP A 71 -30.72 9.67 7.05
N HIS A 72 -30.01 10.76 6.74
CA HIS A 72 -28.89 10.73 5.79
C HIS A 72 -27.72 9.84 6.26
N PHE A 73 -27.45 9.77 7.58
CA PHE A 73 -26.33 8.99 8.12
C PHE A 73 -26.58 7.48 7.94
N SER A 74 -27.74 7.00 8.37
CA SER A 74 -28.19 5.60 8.20
C SER A 74 -28.33 5.22 6.72
N LEU A 75 -28.79 6.15 5.87
CA LEU A 75 -28.85 5.94 4.41
C LEU A 75 -27.45 5.76 3.81
N SER A 76 -26.52 6.66 4.15
CA SER A 76 -25.13 6.61 3.68
C SER A 76 -24.40 5.36 4.20
N GLY A 77 -24.63 5.03 5.47
CA GLY A 77 -24.09 3.83 6.11
C GLY A 77 -24.61 2.55 5.46
N LEU A 78 -25.92 2.45 5.20
CA LEU A 78 -26.51 1.32 4.50
C LEU A 78 -25.97 1.20 3.06
N GLY A 79 -25.90 2.32 2.32
CA GLY A 79 -25.32 2.35 0.98
C GLY A 79 -23.88 1.84 0.96
N THR A 80 -23.06 2.29 1.92
CA THR A 80 -21.67 1.83 2.08
C THR A 80 -21.62 0.34 2.43
N ALA A 81 -22.41 -0.12 3.40
CA ALA A 81 -22.44 -1.52 3.82
C ALA A 81 -22.87 -2.47 2.69
N VAL A 82 -23.90 -2.09 1.92
CA VAL A 82 -24.36 -2.85 0.76
C VAL A 82 -23.29 -2.87 -0.34
N ALA A 83 -22.65 -1.74 -0.63
CA ALA A 83 -21.56 -1.68 -1.60
C ALA A 83 -20.36 -2.55 -1.17
N HIS A 84 -20.03 -2.58 0.13
CA HIS A 84 -19.00 -3.46 0.69
C HIS A 84 -19.38 -4.94 0.53
N ARG A 85 -20.63 -5.30 0.81
CA ARG A 85 -21.12 -6.67 0.62
C ARG A 85 -21.14 -7.08 -0.85
N ALA A 86 -21.43 -6.16 -1.77
CA ALA A 86 -21.39 -6.43 -3.21
C ALA A 86 -19.98 -6.71 -3.75
N MET A 87 -18.93 -6.32 -3.02
CA MET A 87 -17.55 -6.66 -3.36
C MET A 87 -17.19 -8.11 -2.97
N GLU A 88 -17.92 -8.73 -2.05
CA GLU A 88 -17.73 -10.14 -1.72
C GLU A 88 -18.15 -11.01 -2.91
N HIS A 89 -17.26 -11.92 -3.31
CA HIS A 89 -17.60 -12.89 -4.33
C HIS A 89 -18.61 -13.91 -3.76
N PRO A 90 -19.74 -14.22 -4.43
CA PRO A 90 -20.76 -15.14 -3.91
C PRO A 90 -20.23 -16.55 -3.59
N LEU A 91 -19.18 -16.97 -4.29
CA LEU A 91 -18.47 -18.24 -4.09
C LEU A 91 -17.25 -18.12 -3.16
N GLY A 92 -17.14 -17.03 -2.39
CA GLY A 92 -16.01 -16.75 -1.51
C GLY A 92 -14.70 -16.60 -2.27
N ASN A 93 -13.60 -17.09 -1.67
CA ASN A 93 -12.26 -16.99 -2.24
C ASN A 93 -11.97 -17.99 -3.40
N LEU A 94 -12.99 -18.61 -3.98
CA LEU A 94 -12.89 -19.57 -5.10
C LEU A 94 -12.10 -20.87 -4.82
N GLY A 95 -11.75 -21.17 -3.57
CA GLY A 95 -11.13 -22.45 -3.22
C GLY A 95 -12.14 -23.59 -2.97
N GLY A 96 -13.43 -23.26 -2.87
CA GLY A 96 -14.50 -24.24 -2.64
C GLY A 96 -14.27 -25.05 -1.36
N ALA A 97 -14.40 -26.38 -1.45
CA ALA A 97 -14.23 -27.29 -0.33
C ALA A 97 -12.81 -27.29 0.28
N LEU A 98 -11.79 -26.77 -0.43
CA LEU A 98 -10.44 -26.58 0.11
C LEU A 98 -10.33 -25.36 1.03
N SER A 99 -11.29 -24.44 0.95
CA SER A 99 -11.36 -23.21 1.75
C SER A 99 -12.36 -23.28 2.89
N TRP A 100 -13.01 -24.43 3.11
CA TRP A 100 -13.88 -24.60 4.27
C TRP A 100 -13.11 -24.41 5.58
N PRO A 101 -13.81 -24.03 6.67
CA PRO A 101 -13.17 -23.87 7.97
C PRO A 101 -12.38 -25.11 8.39
N VAL A 102 -12.90 -26.30 8.09
CA VAL A 102 -12.14 -27.55 8.08
C VAL A 102 -12.06 -28.04 6.63
N PRO A 103 -10.93 -27.84 5.93
CA PRO A 103 -10.74 -28.30 4.56
C PRO A 103 -10.85 -29.82 4.44
N LEU A 104 -11.03 -30.31 3.22
CA LEU A 104 -10.89 -31.73 2.90
C LEU A 104 -9.53 -32.25 3.39
N SER A 105 -9.51 -33.44 4.00
CA SER A 105 -8.29 -34.16 4.32
C SER A 105 -7.51 -34.55 3.06
N VAL A 106 -6.23 -34.89 3.20
CA VAL A 106 -5.40 -35.29 2.04
C VAL A 106 -5.99 -36.49 1.30
N ASP A 107 -6.59 -37.44 2.03
CA ASP A 107 -7.22 -38.62 1.42
C ASP A 107 -8.52 -38.27 0.69
N GLU A 108 -9.35 -37.40 1.26
CA GLU A 108 -10.55 -36.86 0.58
C GLU A 108 -10.17 -36.02 -0.65
N GLN A 109 -9.09 -35.24 -0.58
CA GLN A 109 -8.56 -34.50 -1.74
C GLN A 109 -8.11 -35.44 -2.85
N ARG A 110 -7.38 -36.52 -2.53
CA ARG A 110 -6.98 -37.56 -3.51
C ARG A 110 -8.20 -38.26 -4.13
N GLN A 111 -9.20 -38.58 -3.32
CA GLN A 111 -10.44 -39.20 -3.81
C GLN A 111 -11.16 -38.26 -4.78
N LEU A 112 -11.37 -37.00 -4.38
CA LEU A 112 -12.02 -35.99 -5.22
C LEU A 112 -11.26 -35.78 -6.53
N GLN A 113 -9.94 -35.60 -6.45
CA GLN A 113 -9.10 -35.39 -7.62
C GLN A 113 -9.12 -36.60 -8.58
N GLY A 114 -8.95 -37.81 -8.06
CA GLY A 114 -8.93 -39.02 -8.87
C GLY A 114 -10.27 -39.28 -9.55
N PHE A 115 -11.39 -38.92 -8.91
CA PHE A 115 -12.71 -38.99 -9.54
C PHE A 115 -12.89 -37.87 -10.58
N ALA A 116 -12.49 -36.64 -10.25
CA ALA A 116 -12.59 -35.50 -11.17
C ALA A 116 -11.77 -35.70 -12.45
N GLN A 117 -10.59 -36.32 -12.36
CA GLN A 117 -9.76 -36.67 -13.53
C GLN A 117 -10.43 -37.68 -14.47
N LYS A 118 -11.25 -38.60 -13.94
CA LYS A 118 -12.04 -39.54 -14.77
C LYS A 118 -13.18 -38.84 -15.49
N GLU A 119 -13.73 -37.82 -14.86
CA GLU A 119 -14.75 -36.95 -15.46
C GLU A 119 -14.14 -35.95 -16.46
N ALA A 120 -12.88 -35.56 -16.29
CA ALA A 120 -12.16 -34.71 -17.23
C ALA A 120 -11.73 -35.49 -18.49
N ALA A 121 -11.46 -34.78 -19.59
CA ALA A 121 -10.97 -35.41 -20.82
C ALA A 121 -9.44 -35.60 -20.75
N ALA A 122 -8.92 -36.74 -21.24
CA ALA A 122 -7.49 -37.03 -21.16
C ALA A 122 -6.65 -36.26 -22.20
N GLY A 123 -5.65 -35.50 -21.75
CA GLY A 123 -4.61 -34.83 -22.56
C GLY A 123 -4.29 -33.38 -22.13
N VAL A 124 -3.35 -32.73 -22.83
CA VAL A 124 -2.94 -31.34 -22.57
C VAL A 124 -4.11 -30.37 -22.86
N GLY A 125 -4.44 -29.49 -21.91
CA GLY A 125 -5.51 -28.50 -22.08
C GLY A 125 -6.91 -29.12 -22.20
N LYS A 126 -7.17 -30.20 -21.46
CA LYS A 126 -8.45 -30.94 -21.47
C LYS A 126 -9.03 -31.15 -20.07
N GLY A 127 -8.62 -30.31 -19.11
CA GLY A 127 -9.07 -30.41 -17.74
C GLY A 127 -10.51 -29.94 -17.55
N ILE A 128 -10.96 -29.85 -16.30
CA ILE A 128 -12.33 -29.44 -15.99
C ILE A 128 -12.63 -28.06 -16.57
N LEU A 129 -11.70 -27.09 -16.50
CA LEU A 129 -11.93 -25.75 -17.05
C LEU A 129 -12.15 -25.78 -18.57
N GLU A 130 -11.38 -26.57 -19.31
CA GLU A 130 -11.59 -26.69 -20.76
C GLU A 130 -12.87 -27.45 -21.11
N ARG A 131 -13.23 -28.47 -20.31
CA ARG A 131 -14.52 -29.17 -20.43
C ARG A 131 -15.69 -28.20 -20.29
N LEU A 132 -15.60 -27.22 -19.38
CA LEU A 132 -16.62 -26.17 -19.19
C LEU A 132 -16.58 -25.11 -20.28
N TYR A 133 -15.41 -24.82 -20.85
CA TYR A 133 -15.22 -23.79 -21.87
C TYR A 133 -15.74 -24.20 -23.25
N HIS A 134 -15.41 -25.43 -23.69
CA HIS A 134 -15.67 -25.89 -25.06
C HIS A 134 -17.11 -25.75 -25.59
N PRO A 135 -18.17 -26.02 -24.81
CA PRO A 135 -19.54 -25.95 -25.32
C PRO A 135 -20.13 -24.53 -25.30
N LEU A 136 -19.42 -23.53 -24.77
CA LEU A 136 -19.97 -22.20 -24.57
C LEU A 136 -19.71 -21.30 -25.79
N SER A 137 -20.78 -20.65 -26.26
CA SER A 137 -20.70 -19.53 -27.20
C SER A 137 -20.53 -18.23 -26.41
N LEU A 138 -19.30 -17.73 -26.33
CA LEU A 138 -18.94 -16.58 -25.49
C LEU A 138 -18.83 -15.28 -26.30
N SER A 139 -19.26 -14.16 -25.71
CA SER A 139 -19.09 -12.83 -26.30
C SER A 139 -17.63 -12.37 -26.27
N ALA A 140 -17.26 -11.45 -27.17
CA ALA A 140 -15.93 -10.84 -27.16
C ALA A 140 -15.61 -10.12 -25.84
N GLU A 141 -16.62 -9.52 -25.21
CA GLU A 141 -16.48 -8.88 -23.89
C GLU A 141 -16.12 -9.90 -22.81
N THR A 142 -16.78 -11.07 -22.80
CA THR A 142 -16.52 -12.14 -21.82
C THR A 142 -15.13 -12.72 -22.00
N LEU A 143 -14.68 -12.91 -23.24
CA LEU A 143 -13.33 -13.38 -23.55
C LEU A 143 -12.24 -12.35 -23.16
N GLY A 144 -12.57 -11.07 -23.15
CA GLY A 144 -11.66 -9.98 -22.76
C GLY A 144 -11.50 -9.78 -21.26
N ASP A 145 -12.40 -10.35 -20.43
CA ASP A 145 -12.37 -10.23 -18.97
C ASP A 145 -12.26 -11.60 -18.30
N PRO A 146 -11.07 -12.00 -17.82
CA PRO A 146 -10.87 -13.33 -17.23
C PRO A 146 -11.70 -13.59 -15.96
N ALA A 147 -12.18 -12.55 -15.26
CA ALA A 147 -13.08 -12.73 -14.13
C ALA A 147 -14.50 -13.07 -14.61
N LYS A 148 -15.03 -12.30 -15.58
CA LYS A 148 -16.33 -12.61 -16.21
C LYS A 148 -16.32 -13.97 -16.91
N LEU A 149 -15.21 -14.31 -17.57
CA LEU A 149 -15.03 -15.63 -18.16
C LEU A 149 -15.18 -16.72 -17.08
N LEU A 150 -14.44 -16.59 -15.97
CA LEU A 150 -14.51 -17.56 -14.88
C LEU A 150 -15.93 -17.70 -14.30
N ASP A 151 -16.60 -16.56 -14.06
CA ASP A 151 -17.99 -16.55 -13.57
C ASP A 151 -18.93 -17.28 -14.53
N THR A 152 -18.77 -17.04 -15.84
CA THR A 152 -19.58 -17.69 -16.90
C THR A 152 -19.33 -19.20 -16.96
N LEU A 153 -18.08 -19.64 -16.79
CA LEU A 153 -17.75 -21.07 -16.75
C LEU A 153 -18.42 -21.75 -15.55
N LEU A 154 -18.35 -21.12 -14.37
CA LEU A 154 -18.87 -21.66 -13.11
C LEU A 154 -20.41 -21.64 -13.02
N ASP A 155 -21.06 -20.67 -13.66
CA ASP A 155 -22.53 -20.57 -13.70
C ASP A 155 -23.16 -21.48 -14.77
N SER A 156 -22.37 -22.14 -15.62
CA SER A 156 -22.86 -23.02 -16.70
C SER A 156 -23.63 -24.25 -16.19
N THR A 157 -24.61 -24.72 -16.98
CA THR A 157 -25.38 -25.95 -16.66
C THR A 157 -24.47 -27.18 -16.52
N GLN A 158 -23.37 -27.21 -17.27
CA GLN A 158 -22.38 -28.28 -17.19
C GLN A 158 -21.58 -28.23 -15.89
N ALA A 159 -21.21 -27.04 -15.41
CA ALA A 159 -20.57 -26.87 -14.11
C ALA A 159 -21.49 -27.36 -12.98
N GLN A 160 -22.78 -27.02 -13.03
CA GLN A 160 -23.77 -27.50 -12.06
C GLN A 160 -23.89 -29.03 -12.08
N ALA A 161 -24.01 -29.63 -13.27
CA ALA A 161 -24.10 -31.08 -13.42
C ALA A 161 -22.85 -31.80 -12.88
N LEU A 162 -21.64 -31.33 -13.24
CA LEU A 162 -20.39 -31.91 -12.78
C LEU A 162 -20.20 -31.72 -11.26
N GLY A 163 -20.48 -30.53 -10.74
CA GLY A 163 -20.43 -30.24 -9.31
C GLY A 163 -21.37 -31.14 -8.50
N LYS A 164 -22.57 -31.42 -9.02
CA LYS A 164 -23.50 -32.38 -8.41
C LYS A 164 -22.94 -33.80 -8.40
N THR A 165 -22.36 -34.26 -9.51
CA THR A 165 -21.72 -35.59 -9.57
C THR A 165 -20.58 -35.70 -8.55
N LEU A 166 -19.73 -34.69 -8.45
CA LEU A 166 -18.63 -34.62 -7.48
C LEU A 166 -19.15 -34.62 -6.03
N GLN A 167 -20.16 -33.80 -5.74
CA GLN A 167 -20.78 -33.72 -4.41
C GLN A 167 -21.36 -35.08 -3.98
N VAL A 168 -22.09 -35.76 -4.86
CA VAL A 168 -22.69 -37.08 -4.58
C VAL A 168 -21.59 -38.11 -4.33
N HIS A 169 -20.53 -38.13 -5.16
CA HIS A 169 -19.39 -39.03 -4.97
C HIS A 169 -18.73 -38.84 -3.60
N MET A 170 -18.57 -37.60 -3.17
CA MET A 170 -17.98 -37.25 -1.88
C MET A 170 -18.96 -37.32 -0.70
N GLN A 171 -20.21 -37.75 -0.93
CA GLN A 171 -21.27 -37.80 0.08
C GLN A 171 -21.52 -36.45 0.78
N GLY A 172 -21.22 -35.34 0.10
CA GLY A 172 -21.36 -34.02 0.69
C GLY A 172 -22.81 -33.65 0.96
N ILE A 173 -23.05 -32.85 1.99
CA ILE A 173 -24.40 -32.35 2.29
C ILE A 173 -24.99 -31.57 1.11
N THR A 174 -26.27 -31.80 0.79
CA THR A 174 -26.97 -31.02 -0.23
C THR A 174 -27.40 -29.67 0.35
N ASN A 175 -26.84 -28.59 -0.18
CA ASN A 175 -27.22 -27.21 0.11
C ASN A 175 -26.98 -26.34 -1.14
N GLU A 176 -27.23 -25.02 -1.04
CA GLU A 176 -27.14 -24.05 -2.14
C GLU A 176 -25.73 -23.90 -2.75
N SER A 177 -24.64 -24.24 -2.04
CA SER A 177 -23.25 -24.07 -2.51
C SER A 177 -22.44 -25.35 -2.68
N SER A 178 -22.86 -26.46 -2.07
CA SER A 178 -22.03 -27.67 -1.97
C SER A 178 -21.56 -28.18 -3.33
N GLN A 179 -22.41 -28.14 -4.35
CA GLN A 179 -22.06 -28.58 -5.71
C GLN A 179 -20.89 -27.76 -6.27
N THR A 180 -20.98 -26.43 -6.15
CA THR A 180 -19.94 -25.50 -6.58
C THR A 180 -18.68 -25.59 -5.71
N ASP A 181 -18.83 -25.83 -4.40
CA ASP A 181 -17.70 -25.99 -3.48
C ASP A 181 -16.84 -27.21 -3.88
N TYR A 182 -17.45 -28.35 -4.21
CA TYR A 182 -16.71 -29.52 -4.69
C TYR A 182 -16.14 -29.32 -6.10
N LEU A 183 -16.86 -28.64 -7.00
CA LEU A 183 -16.35 -28.30 -8.33
C LEU A 183 -15.09 -27.43 -8.26
N LEU A 184 -15.15 -26.34 -7.48
CA LEU A 184 -14.01 -25.43 -7.29
C LEU A 184 -12.82 -26.16 -6.66
N ALA A 185 -13.06 -27.01 -5.67
CA ALA A 185 -12.00 -27.83 -5.07
C ALA A 185 -11.36 -28.77 -6.09
N ALA A 186 -12.17 -29.44 -6.92
CA ALA A 186 -11.67 -30.32 -7.98
C ALA A 186 -10.81 -29.56 -9.01
N ILE A 187 -11.26 -28.38 -9.47
CA ILE A 187 -10.50 -27.53 -10.40
C ILE A 187 -9.16 -27.11 -9.77
N ASN A 188 -9.16 -26.66 -8.51
CA ASN A 188 -7.93 -26.26 -7.81
C ASN A 188 -6.95 -27.45 -7.67
N LEU A 189 -7.44 -28.64 -7.31
CA LEU A 189 -6.60 -29.84 -7.18
C LEU A 189 -6.05 -30.34 -8.52
N GLU A 190 -6.77 -30.11 -9.62
CA GLU A 190 -6.29 -30.46 -10.96
C GLU A 190 -5.19 -29.50 -11.43
N LEU A 191 -5.37 -28.20 -11.18
CA LEU A 191 -4.40 -27.17 -11.53
C LEU A 191 -3.14 -27.23 -10.64
N ASP A 192 -3.31 -27.50 -9.34
CA ASP A 192 -2.24 -27.54 -8.33
C ASP A 192 -2.24 -28.84 -7.50
N PRO A 193 -2.01 -30.01 -8.14
CA PRO A 193 -1.87 -31.30 -7.45
C PRO A 193 -0.74 -31.31 -6.42
N GLU A 194 0.31 -30.51 -6.66
CA GLU A 194 1.46 -30.39 -5.78
C GLU A 194 1.08 -29.92 -4.38
N SER A 195 -0.01 -29.15 -4.26
CA SER A 195 -0.51 -28.63 -2.98
C SER A 195 -0.95 -29.70 -1.97
N MET A 196 -1.25 -30.93 -2.41
CA MET A 196 -1.60 -32.05 -1.52
C MET A 196 -0.38 -32.70 -0.85
N THR A 197 0.77 -32.70 -1.55
CA THR A 197 1.95 -33.51 -1.17
C THR A 197 3.11 -32.66 -0.68
N SER A 198 3.21 -31.41 -1.12
CA SER A 198 4.25 -30.46 -0.73
C SER A 198 3.68 -29.05 -0.66
N PRO A 199 2.74 -28.79 0.28
CA PRO A 199 2.14 -27.47 0.44
C PRO A 199 3.21 -26.43 0.78
N ASP A 200 3.22 -25.32 0.05
CA ASP A 200 4.09 -24.17 0.27
C ASP A 200 3.27 -22.91 0.09
N ARG A 201 3.30 -22.01 1.08
CA ARG A 201 2.50 -20.77 1.08
C ARG A 201 2.82 -19.86 -0.11
N ASN A 202 4.05 -19.91 -0.61
CA ASN A 202 4.53 -19.06 -1.69
C ASN A 202 4.60 -19.84 -3.01
N LYS A 203 3.94 -20.99 -3.13
CA LYS A 203 3.86 -21.73 -4.41
C LYS A 203 2.44 -22.07 -4.78
N VAL A 204 2.19 -22.03 -6.08
CA VAL A 204 0.92 -22.38 -6.71
C VAL A 204 1.21 -23.07 -8.03
N ALA A 205 0.71 -24.30 -8.20
CA ALA A 205 0.94 -25.13 -9.39
C ALA A 205 2.43 -25.26 -9.75
N GLY A 206 3.28 -25.37 -8.71
CA GLY A 206 4.74 -25.41 -8.83
C GLY A 206 5.42 -24.08 -9.19
N PHE A 207 4.67 -22.99 -9.41
CA PHE A 207 5.22 -21.65 -9.61
C PHE A 207 5.51 -20.98 -8.27
N ASP A 208 6.66 -20.32 -8.15
CA ASP A 208 7.09 -19.62 -6.93
C ASP A 208 6.66 -18.15 -6.94
N LEU A 209 5.63 -17.82 -6.16
CA LEU A 209 5.09 -16.48 -5.96
C LEU A 209 6.07 -15.54 -5.22
N SER A 210 7.11 -16.11 -4.59
CA SER A 210 8.20 -15.39 -3.95
C SER A 210 9.53 -15.49 -4.72
N GLY A 211 9.48 -15.95 -5.97
CA GLY A 211 10.65 -16.19 -6.78
C GLY A 211 11.46 -14.92 -7.06
N HIS A 212 12.78 -15.05 -7.16
CA HIS A 212 13.68 -13.91 -7.41
C HIS A 212 13.35 -13.12 -8.69
N ALA A 213 12.73 -13.77 -9.68
CA ALA A 213 12.31 -13.14 -10.93
C ALA A 213 11.21 -12.07 -10.76
N LEU A 214 10.49 -12.08 -9.63
CA LEU A 214 9.39 -11.15 -9.34
C LEU A 214 9.85 -9.96 -8.51
N ILE A 215 10.92 -10.11 -7.73
CA ILE A 215 11.47 -9.06 -6.87
C ILE A 215 11.76 -7.80 -7.71
N GLY A 216 11.26 -6.64 -7.25
CA GLY A 216 11.42 -5.36 -7.92
C GLY A 216 10.63 -5.21 -9.23
N LYS A 217 9.75 -6.17 -9.58
CA LYS A 217 8.85 -6.07 -10.74
C LYS A 217 7.45 -5.63 -10.33
N PRO A 218 6.71 -4.93 -11.21
CA PRO A 218 5.30 -4.64 -11.01
C PRO A 218 4.46 -5.91 -10.96
N THR A 219 3.33 -5.85 -10.25
CA THR A 219 2.46 -7.01 -9.96
C THR A 219 1.84 -7.65 -11.20
N THR A 220 1.64 -6.86 -12.27
CA THR A 220 1.17 -7.36 -13.58
C THR A 220 2.10 -8.40 -14.19
N THR A 221 3.38 -8.40 -13.81
CA THR A 221 4.37 -9.38 -14.27
C THR A 221 4.02 -10.80 -13.80
N LEU A 222 3.55 -10.94 -12.56
CA LEU A 222 3.22 -12.25 -11.98
C LEU A 222 2.05 -12.90 -12.71
N ILE A 223 0.97 -12.15 -12.95
CA ILE A 223 -0.23 -12.68 -13.61
C ILE A 223 0.11 -13.25 -15.00
N ARG A 224 0.93 -12.53 -15.77
CA ARG A 224 1.40 -12.97 -17.08
C ARG A 224 2.31 -14.20 -16.98
N GLN A 225 3.34 -14.17 -16.12
CA GLN A 225 4.28 -15.29 -16.00
C GLN A 225 3.62 -16.57 -15.46
N LEU A 226 2.67 -16.45 -14.53
CA LEU A 226 1.92 -17.59 -14.02
C LEU A 226 1.01 -18.17 -15.11
N GLY A 227 0.32 -17.34 -15.90
CA GLY A 227 -0.47 -17.81 -17.04
C GLY A 227 0.37 -18.57 -18.06
N GLU A 228 1.52 -18.00 -18.46
CA GLU A 228 2.50 -18.66 -19.33
C GLU A 228 3.03 -19.97 -18.73
N HIS A 229 3.26 -20.01 -17.41
CA HIS A 229 3.71 -21.21 -16.70
C HIS A 229 2.64 -22.32 -16.72
N LEU A 230 1.38 -22.01 -16.44
CA LEU A 230 0.30 -23.00 -16.46
C LEU A 230 0.13 -23.63 -17.85
N VAL A 231 0.20 -22.82 -18.91
CA VAL A 231 0.15 -23.31 -20.29
C VAL A 231 1.37 -24.18 -20.60
N ARG A 232 2.58 -23.72 -20.28
CA ARG A 232 3.84 -24.44 -20.55
C ARG A 232 3.91 -25.78 -19.81
N ARG A 233 3.36 -25.85 -18.59
CA ARG A 233 3.29 -27.07 -17.78
C ARG A 233 2.11 -27.97 -18.16
N GLY A 234 1.32 -27.59 -19.18
CA GLY A 234 0.17 -28.36 -19.65
C GLY A 234 -0.99 -28.40 -18.66
N LYS A 235 -1.02 -27.50 -17.66
CA LYS A 235 -2.07 -27.45 -16.64
C LYS A 235 -3.38 -26.86 -17.18
N THR A 236 -3.30 -26.06 -18.25
CA THR A 236 -4.46 -25.42 -18.89
C THR A 236 -4.15 -24.97 -20.32
N SER A 237 -5.19 -24.63 -21.10
CA SER A 237 -5.09 -24.04 -22.43
C SER A 237 -4.89 -22.52 -22.40
N PRO A 238 -4.29 -21.91 -23.44
CA PRO A 238 -4.11 -20.45 -23.51
C PRO A 238 -5.40 -19.63 -23.34
N GLN A 239 -6.53 -20.16 -23.79
CA GLN A 239 -7.83 -19.48 -23.81
C GLN A 239 -8.38 -19.23 -22.41
N VAL A 240 -8.15 -20.15 -21.47
CA VAL A 240 -8.66 -20.06 -20.09
C VAL A 240 -7.55 -19.85 -19.06
N ALA A 241 -6.29 -19.70 -19.49
CA ALA A 241 -5.13 -19.57 -18.61
C ALA A 241 -5.26 -18.44 -17.58
N TYR A 242 -5.69 -17.25 -18.00
CA TYR A 242 -5.86 -16.12 -17.07
C TYR A 242 -7.04 -16.29 -16.10
N ALA A 243 -8.07 -17.03 -16.48
CA ALA A 243 -9.16 -17.41 -15.57
C ALA A 243 -8.65 -18.41 -14.52
N ALA A 244 -7.85 -19.40 -14.94
CA ALA A 244 -7.17 -20.34 -14.04
C ALA A 244 -6.23 -19.63 -13.06
N VAL A 245 -5.45 -18.64 -13.52
CA VAL A 245 -4.62 -17.78 -12.67
C VAL A 245 -5.45 -17.07 -11.60
N LYS A 246 -6.57 -16.43 -11.98
CA LYS A 246 -7.44 -15.75 -11.03
C LYS A 246 -8.02 -16.71 -9.99
N LEU A 247 -8.50 -17.88 -10.42
CA LEU A 247 -9.05 -18.90 -9.52
C LEU A 247 -8.02 -19.37 -8.50
N LEU A 248 -6.80 -19.71 -8.95
CA LEU A 248 -5.73 -20.19 -8.07
C LEU A 248 -5.27 -19.12 -7.06
N LEU A 249 -5.11 -17.88 -7.51
CA LEU A 249 -4.65 -16.80 -6.64
C LEU A 249 -5.73 -16.34 -5.66
N ALA A 250 -7.01 -16.47 -5.97
CA ALA A 250 -8.09 -15.99 -5.11
C ALA A 250 -8.08 -16.65 -3.72
N SER A 251 -7.77 -17.94 -3.65
CA SER A 251 -7.71 -18.67 -2.37
C SER A 251 -6.33 -18.64 -1.71
N ARG A 252 -5.25 -18.50 -2.50
CA ARG A 252 -3.86 -18.65 -2.02
C ARG A 252 -3.13 -17.34 -1.78
N ALA A 253 -3.30 -16.37 -2.68
CA ALA A 253 -2.56 -15.12 -2.65
C ALA A 253 -3.40 -13.95 -3.24
N PRO A 254 -4.53 -13.60 -2.60
CA PRO A 254 -5.51 -12.64 -3.12
C PRO A 254 -4.95 -11.22 -3.30
N ALA A 255 -3.86 -10.87 -2.60
CA ALA A 255 -3.15 -9.59 -2.79
C ALA A 255 -2.73 -9.34 -4.25
N TRP A 256 -2.43 -10.39 -5.02
CA TRP A 256 -2.09 -10.27 -6.44
C TRP A 256 -3.28 -9.95 -7.35
N LEU A 257 -4.51 -10.10 -6.84
CA LEU A 257 -5.74 -9.86 -7.59
C LEU A 257 -6.35 -8.48 -7.35
N VAL A 258 -5.76 -7.68 -6.46
CA VAL A 258 -6.21 -6.31 -6.19
C VAL A 258 -6.16 -5.49 -7.48
N LYS A 259 -7.23 -4.75 -7.73
CA LYS A 259 -7.37 -3.94 -8.95
C LYS A 259 -6.61 -2.63 -8.81
N ASN A 260 -6.12 -2.10 -9.93
CA ASN A 260 -5.47 -0.78 -10.01
C ASN A 260 -4.31 -0.60 -9.01
N ILE A 261 -3.47 -1.62 -8.86
CA ILE A 261 -2.21 -1.51 -8.11
C ILE A 261 -1.27 -0.58 -8.90
N PRO A 262 -0.75 0.51 -8.29
CA PRO A 262 0.22 1.38 -8.94
C PRO A 262 1.48 0.63 -9.38
N GLN A 263 2.09 1.02 -10.50
CA GLN A 263 3.31 0.35 -11.00
C GLN A 263 4.51 0.51 -10.06
N SER A 264 4.50 1.54 -9.20
CA SER A 264 5.47 1.77 -8.12
C SER A 264 5.40 0.71 -7.01
N VAL A 265 4.27 0.00 -6.87
CA VAL A 265 4.15 -1.14 -5.95
C VAL A 265 4.79 -2.37 -6.58
N THR A 266 6.05 -2.62 -6.22
CA THR A 266 6.81 -3.79 -6.67
C THR A 266 6.94 -4.86 -5.59
N TYR A 267 7.07 -6.13 -5.98
CA TYR A 267 7.27 -7.22 -5.03
C TYR A 267 8.56 -7.00 -4.21
N GLY A 268 8.45 -7.09 -2.88
CA GLY A 268 9.54 -6.81 -1.94
C GLY A 268 9.66 -5.34 -1.52
N SER A 269 8.82 -4.43 -2.03
CA SER A 269 8.73 -3.05 -1.55
C SER A 269 7.93 -2.92 -0.24
N LEU A 270 8.12 -1.83 0.49
CA LEU A 270 7.31 -1.50 1.69
C LEU A 270 5.81 -1.39 1.35
N ALA A 271 5.48 -0.78 0.21
CA ALA A 271 4.10 -0.68 -0.26
C ALA A 271 3.46 -2.05 -0.50
N TRP A 272 4.21 -3.00 -1.07
CA TRP A 272 3.74 -4.37 -1.26
C TRP A 272 3.51 -5.09 0.07
N VAL A 273 4.39 -4.91 1.05
CA VAL A 273 4.22 -5.46 2.41
C VAL A 273 2.90 -4.98 3.03
N ASN A 274 2.65 -3.67 2.98
CA ASN A 274 1.42 -3.09 3.51
C ASN A 274 0.18 -3.62 2.78
N LEU A 275 0.24 -3.72 1.44
CA LEU A 275 -0.84 -4.29 0.64
C LEU A 275 -1.11 -5.76 1.00
N ALA A 276 -0.07 -6.57 1.16
CA ALA A 276 -0.20 -7.98 1.51
C ALA A 276 -0.82 -8.18 2.89
N ILE A 277 -0.41 -7.36 3.88
CA ILE A 277 -1.00 -7.37 5.23
C ILE A 277 -2.49 -6.99 5.16
N ALA A 278 -2.81 -5.89 4.48
CA ALA A 278 -4.18 -5.40 4.32
C ALA A 278 -5.07 -6.44 3.63
N ALA A 279 -4.62 -6.99 2.51
CA ALA A 279 -5.33 -8.00 1.75
C ALA A 279 -5.59 -9.27 2.58
N THR A 280 -4.59 -9.81 3.25
CA THR A 280 -4.73 -11.00 4.10
C THR A 280 -5.69 -10.75 5.26
N THR A 281 -5.62 -9.57 5.88
CA THR A 281 -6.48 -9.19 7.01
C THR A 281 -7.94 -9.07 6.59
N ILE A 282 -8.22 -8.46 5.44
CA ILE A 282 -9.58 -8.36 4.88
C ILE A 282 -10.10 -9.73 4.47
N GLU A 283 -9.31 -10.55 3.77
CA GLU A 283 -9.71 -11.89 3.31
C GLU A 283 -10.01 -12.85 4.45
N ALA A 284 -9.33 -12.70 5.58
CA ALA A 284 -9.59 -13.51 6.76
C ALA A 284 -10.96 -13.25 7.40
N GLN A 285 -11.55 -12.07 7.17
CA GLN A 285 -12.88 -11.69 7.67
C GLN A 285 -13.96 -11.86 6.61
N THR A 286 -13.68 -11.47 5.37
CA THR A 286 -14.60 -11.51 4.22
C THR A 286 -13.92 -12.18 3.02
N PRO A 287 -13.87 -13.52 2.98
CA PRO A 287 -13.22 -14.25 1.89
C PRO A 287 -13.81 -13.94 0.51
N GLY A 288 -12.95 -13.71 -0.49
CA GLY A 288 -13.34 -13.39 -1.87
C GLY A 288 -13.64 -11.92 -2.15
N LYS A 289 -13.39 -11.02 -1.18
CA LYS A 289 -13.65 -9.59 -1.32
C LYS A 289 -12.51 -8.85 -2.03
N VAL A 290 -11.26 -9.17 -1.70
CA VAL A 290 -10.08 -8.40 -2.12
C VAL A 290 -9.88 -8.40 -3.63
N ALA A 291 -10.18 -9.52 -4.31
CA ALA A 291 -10.10 -9.61 -5.77
C ALA A 291 -11.06 -8.64 -6.49
N ASN A 292 -12.08 -8.11 -5.80
CA ASN A 292 -13.01 -7.13 -6.34
C ASN A 292 -12.71 -5.68 -5.92
N MET A 293 -11.73 -5.47 -5.03
CA MET A 293 -11.35 -4.16 -4.51
C MET A 293 -10.22 -3.52 -5.31
N THR A 294 -10.20 -2.19 -5.36
CA THR A 294 -9.03 -1.43 -5.82
C THR A 294 -7.99 -1.30 -4.71
N TYR A 295 -6.75 -0.96 -5.09
CA TYR A 295 -5.67 -0.67 -4.15
C TYR A 295 -6.11 0.31 -3.05
N ALA A 296 -6.73 1.43 -3.43
CA ALA A 296 -7.20 2.43 -2.48
C ALA A 296 -8.28 1.89 -1.53
N GLN A 297 -9.21 1.06 -2.02
CA GLN A 297 -10.24 0.45 -1.20
C GLN A 297 -9.65 -0.54 -0.19
N VAL A 298 -8.65 -1.34 -0.60
CA VAL A 298 -7.97 -2.30 0.30
C VAL A 298 -7.27 -1.56 1.44
N MET A 299 -6.50 -0.52 1.11
CA MET A 299 -5.76 0.26 2.11
C MET A 299 -6.68 1.05 3.06
N LEU A 300 -7.87 1.44 2.60
CA LEU A 300 -8.87 2.10 3.44
C LEU A 300 -9.58 1.10 4.37
N GLU A 301 -10.04 -0.03 3.83
CA GLU A 301 -10.81 -1.03 4.59
C GLU A 301 -9.98 -1.69 5.69
N ALA A 302 -8.69 -1.97 5.42
CA ALA A 302 -7.80 -2.61 6.38
C ALA A 302 -7.75 -1.87 7.73
N ARG A 303 -7.87 -0.54 7.75
CA ARG A 303 -7.90 0.27 8.98
C ARG A 303 -8.99 -0.16 9.96
N ASN A 304 -10.16 -0.50 9.43
CA ASN A 304 -11.32 -0.90 10.24
C ASN A 304 -11.18 -2.36 10.70
N VAL A 305 -10.65 -3.21 9.81
CA VAL A 305 -10.54 -4.66 9.99
C VAL A 305 -9.40 -5.02 10.96
N GLU A 306 -8.28 -4.30 10.92
CA GLU A 306 -7.13 -4.49 11.84
C GLU A 306 -7.51 -4.27 13.30
N ALA A 307 -8.36 -3.27 13.58
CA ALA A 307 -8.86 -3.02 14.93
C ALA A 307 -9.78 -4.14 15.45
N ALA A 308 -10.42 -4.89 14.54
CA ALA A 308 -11.40 -5.91 14.88
C ALA A 308 -10.78 -7.31 15.14
N ASP A 309 -9.65 -7.67 14.52
CA ASP A 309 -8.97 -8.96 14.74
C ASP A 309 -7.42 -8.84 14.79
N PRO A 310 -6.85 -8.33 15.90
CA PRO A 310 -5.42 -8.06 16.01
C PRO A 310 -4.52 -9.30 15.83
N ALA A 311 -5.00 -10.49 16.17
CA ALA A 311 -4.22 -11.73 16.08
C ALA A 311 -3.96 -12.14 14.62
N ILE A 312 -4.94 -11.93 13.73
CA ILE A 312 -4.78 -12.16 12.29
C ILE A 312 -3.82 -11.15 11.69
N THR A 313 -3.98 -9.88 12.04
CA THR A 313 -3.10 -8.81 11.58
C THR A 313 -1.65 -9.06 11.98
N GLN A 314 -1.38 -9.44 13.24
CA GLN A 314 -0.03 -9.73 13.71
C GLN A 314 0.62 -10.88 12.93
N ARG A 315 -0.15 -11.93 12.63
CA ARG A 315 0.34 -13.04 11.80
C ARG A 315 0.63 -12.59 10.37
N ALA A 316 -0.28 -11.85 9.75
CA ALA A 316 -0.10 -11.32 8.40
C ALA A 316 1.13 -10.42 8.30
N GLN A 317 1.38 -9.59 9.33
CA GLN A 317 2.57 -8.74 9.44
C GLN A 317 3.85 -9.58 9.43
N LEU A 318 3.94 -10.59 10.31
CA LEU A 318 5.13 -11.42 10.40
C LEU A 318 5.39 -12.19 9.09
N GLU A 319 4.33 -12.73 8.50
CA GLU A 319 4.38 -13.46 7.24
C GLU A 319 4.88 -12.58 6.08
N ALA A 320 4.37 -11.36 5.96
CA ALA A 320 4.81 -10.38 4.96
C ALA A 320 6.23 -9.87 5.22
N LEU A 321 6.62 -9.76 6.49
CA LEU A 321 7.95 -9.31 6.89
C LEU A 321 9.04 -10.34 6.51
N VAL A 322 8.75 -11.64 6.68
CA VAL A 322 9.63 -12.71 6.21
C VAL A 322 9.83 -12.63 4.69
N ASP A 323 8.75 -12.46 3.93
CA ASP A 323 8.84 -12.34 2.46
C ASP A 323 9.63 -11.09 2.05
N TRP A 324 9.44 -9.97 2.76
CA TRP A 324 10.23 -8.76 2.57
C TRP A 324 11.71 -8.97 2.87
N GLY A 325 12.03 -9.64 3.99
CA GLY A 325 13.39 -9.93 4.42
C GLY A 325 14.13 -10.77 3.39
N VAL A 326 13.48 -11.82 2.88
CA VAL A 326 14.02 -12.66 1.79
C VAL A 326 14.18 -11.85 0.50
N ALA A 327 13.18 -11.07 0.11
CA ALA A 327 13.22 -10.28 -1.12
C ALA A 327 14.28 -9.16 -1.11
N ASN A 328 14.66 -8.68 0.07
CA ASN A 328 15.68 -7.65 0.27
C ASN A 328 17.03 -8.20 0.71
N GLY A 329 17.22 -9.53 0.77
CA GLY A 329 18.51 -10.11 1.17
C GLY A 329 18.88 -9.92 2.65
N VAL A 330 17.91 -9.52 3.47
CA VAL A 330 18.04 -9.35 4.92
C VAL A 330 17.92 -10.71 5.64
N LEU A 331 17.11 -11.60 5.08
CA LEU A 331 16.85 -12.93 5.63
C LEU A 331 17.16 -13.99 4.58
N SER A 332 17.89 -15.04 4.96
CA SER A 332 18.13 -16.18 4.07
C SER A 332 16.87 -17.03 3.96
N ARG A 333 16.49 -17.38 2.73
CA ARG A 333 15.33 -18.24 2.49
C ARG A 333 15.57 -19.65 3.04
N LYS A 334 14.69 -20.12 3.92
CA LYS A 334 14.67 -21.51 4.41
C LYS A 334 13.57 -22.33 3.72
N SER A 335 13.88 -23.56 3.32
CA SER A 335 12.93 -24.44 2.62
C SER A 335 11.81 -24.99 3.51
N ASP A 336 12.09 -25.20 4.79
CA ASP A 336 11.09 -25.53 5.81
C ASP A 336 10.34 -24.28 6.32
N HIS A 337 10.84 -23.11 5.91
CA HIS A 337 10.48 -21.76 6.31
C HIS A 337 10.59 -21.50 7.82
N LEU A 338 11.26 -22.35 8.62
CA LEU A 338 11.28 -22.24 10.07
C LEU A 338 12.32 -21.20 10.53
N TYR A 339 11.84 -20.02 10.93
CA TYR A 339 12.66 -18.94 11.46
C TYR A 339 12.62 -18.92 12.99
N SER A 340 13.78 -18.70 13.60
CA SER A 340 13.94 -18.54 15.05
C SER A 340 13.46 -17.16 15.52
N ALA A 341 13.20 -17.02 16.82
CA ALA A 341 12.78 -15.74 17.40
C ALA A 341 13.84 -14.64 17.19
N ASP A 342 15.12 -14.97 17.31
CA ASP A 342 16.22 -14.01 17.11
C ASP A 342 16.30 -13.52 15.66
N GLU A 343 16.14 -14.42 14.68
CA GLU A 343 16.08 -14.04 13.26
C GLU A 343 14.91 -13.09 12.98
N LEU A 344 13.74 -13.35 13.58
CA LEU A 344 12.54 -12.53 13.40
C LEU A 344 12.64 -11.18 14.13
N ASN A 345 13.31 -11.13 15.28
CA ASN A 345 13.59 -9.89 16.00
C ASN A 345 14.55 -9.01 15.20
N ALA A 346 15.67 -9.56 14.75
CA ALA A 346 16.64 -8.83 13.93
C ALA A 346 16.02 -8.30 12.63
N LEU A 347 15.21 -9.14 11.95
CA LEU A 347 14.45 -8.75 10.76
C LEU A 347 13.51 -7.56 11.07
N THR A 348 12.83 -7.61 12.21
CA THR A 348 11.91 -6.55 12.65
C THR A 348 12.65 -5.25 12.96
N GLU A 349 13.75 -5.31 13.69
CA GLU A 349 14.60 -4.16 13.99
C GLU A 349 15.12 -3.50 12.71
N GLN A 350 15.61 -4.30 11.77
CA GLN A 350 16.13 -3.80 10.50
C GLN A 350 15.04 -3.17 9.62
N PHE A 351 13.86 -3.79 9.57
CA PHE A 351 12.71 -3.20 8.88
C PHE A 351 12.29 -1.86 9.49
N ASN A 352 12.17 -1.80 10.82
CA ASN A 352 11.81 -0.57 11.54
C ASN A 352 12.87 0.52 11.36
N ALA A 353 14.16 0.17 11.42
CA ALA A 353 15.26 1.09 11.18
C ALA A 353 15.22 1.67 9.77
N ARG A 354 14.99 0.82 8.74
CA ARG A 354 14.86 1.27 7.35
C ARG A 354 13.63 2.15 7.14
N LYS A 355 12.48 1.78 7.70
CA LYS A 355 11.27 2.60 7.70
C LYS A 355 11.53 3.98 8.31
N GLN A 356 12.17 4.04 9.48
CA GLN A 356 12.50 5.30 10.15
C GLN A 356 13.46 6.17 9.32
N GLN A 357 14.50 5.58 8.73
CA GLN A 357 15.41 6.31 7.83
C GLN A 357 14.65 6.93 6.65
N MET A 358 13.71 6.18 6.05
CA MET A 358 12.91 6.66 4.93
C MET A 358 11.91 7.74 5.36
N THR A 359 11.31 7.63 6.54
CA THR A 359 10.43 8.67 7.09
C THR A 359 11.19 9.98 7.32
N VAL A 360 12.34 9.92 8.00
CA VAL A 360 13.19 11.10 8.24
C VAL A 360 13.67 11.71 6.92
N ALA A 361 14.03 10.87 5.94
CA ALA A 361 14.43 11.34 4.62
C ALA A 361 13.28 12.06 3.90
N SER A 362 12.06 11.51 3.93
CA SER A 362 10.88 12.16 3.34
C SER A 362 10.64 13.54 3.96
N GLU A 363 10.64 13.63 5.30
CA GLU A 363 10.44 14.89 6.02
C GLU A 363 11.51 15.94 5.68
N ALA A 364 12.77 15.53 5.55
CA ALA A 364 13.86 16.41 5.18
C ALA A 364 13.77 16.91 3.73
N LEU A 365 13.29 16.07 2.79
CA LEU A 365 13.05 16.48 1.40
C LEU A 365 11.90 17.49 1.31
N ASP A 366 10.83 17.27 2.08
CA ASP A 366 9.62 18.11 2.08
C ASP A 366 9.85 19.49 2.73
N ARG A 367 10.79 19.57 3.69
CA ARG A 367 11.11 20.80 4.43
C ARG A 367 11.62 21.92 3.50
N GLU A 368 11.04 23.12 3.61
CA GLU A 368 11.54 24.32 2.91
C GLU A 368 12.95 24.71 3.37
N LEU A 369 13.76 25.26 2.46
CA LEU A 369 15.02 25.87 2.85
C LEU A 369 14.73 27.13 3.69
N PRO A 370 15.48 27.37 4.78
CA PRO A 370 15.32 28.59 5.59
C PRO A 370 15.46 29.85 4.74
N SER A 371 14.66 30.87 5.04
CA SER A 371 14.72 32.19 4.41
C SER A 371 15.21 33.23 5.41
N ARG A 372 16.29 33.95 5.05
CA ARG A 372 16.81 35.04 5.90
C ARG A 372 15.74 36.12 6.10
N LYS A 373 14.96 36.43 5.06
CA LYS A 373 13.85 37.40 5.10
C LYS A 373 12.76 36.96 6.08
N GLU A 374 12.31 35.70 6.01
CA GLU A 374 11.26 35.22 6.93
C GLU A 374 11.72 35.23 8.39
N LEU A 375 12.97 34.84 8.65
CA LEU A 375 13.57 34.90 9.98
C LEU A 375 13.66 36.34 10.50
N ALA A 376 14.11 37.28 9.65
CA ALA A 376 14.17 38.70 10.01
C ALA A 376 12.78 39.27 10.35
N LEU A 377 11.77 38.99 9.52
CA LEU A 377 10.39 39.41 9.79
C LEU A 377 9.85 38.82 11.10
N ALA A 378 10.13 37.55 11.40
CA ALA A 378 9.72 36.94 12.66
C ALA A 378 10.35 37.64 13.88
N ARG A 379 11.65 37.97 13.81
CA ARG A 379 12.37 38.70 14.88
C ARG A 379 11.89 40.14 15.03
N LEU A 380 11.57 40.81 13.93
CA LEU A 380 10.98 42.15 13.96
C LEU A 380 9.61 42.15 14.62
N LYS A 381 8.75 41.18 14.29
CA LYS A 381 7.43 41.02 14.92
C LYS A 381 7.51 40.70 16.40
N GLU A 382 8.44 39.84 16.80
CA GLU A 382 8.71 39.51 18.20
C GLU A 382 9.12 40.76 19.00
N ARG A 383 9.93 41.64 18.42
CA ARG A 383 10.48 42.82 19.11
C ARG A 383 9.56 44.04 19.10
N PHE A 384 8.84 44.27 18.00
CA PHE A 384 8.11 45.53 17.76
C PHE A 384 6.60 45.34 17.53
N GLY A 385 6.07 44.12 17.63
CA GLY A 385 4.71 43.80 17.20
C GLY A 385 4.59 43.73 15.68
N ASP A 386 3.42 43.41 15.14
CA ASP A 386 3.24 43.31 13.68
C ASP A 386 2.93 44.69 13.07
N LEU A 387 3.96 45.35 12.55
CA LEU A 387 3.86 46.66 11.89
C LEU A 387 3.49 46.55 10.40
N GLY A 388 3.21 45.34 9.89
CA GLY A 388 2.76 45.13 8.52
C GLY A 388 3.79 45.55 7.46
N SER A 389 3.35 46.32 6.46
CA SER A 389 4.19 46.76 5.33
C SER A 389 5.33 47.68 5.76
N LEU A 390 5.21 48.32 6.93
CA LEU A 390 6.20 49.27 7.44
C LEU A 390 7.58 48.62 7.63
N PHE A 391 7.63 47.30 7.88
CA PHE A 391 8.91 46.58 7.96
C PHE A 391 9.72 46.60 6.66
N GLU A 392 9.06 46.76 5.50
CA GLU A 392 9.71 46.74 4.18
C GLU A 392 9.89 48.16 3.60
N GLU A 393 9.28 49.18 4.21
CA GLU A 393 9.41 50.59 3.78
C GLU A 393 10.83 51.11 4.09
N LYS A 394 11.47 51.74 3.09
CA LYS A 394 12.85 52.24 3.17
C LYS A 394 12.89 53.63 3.80
N LEU A 395 12.78 53.69 5.12
CA LEU A 395 12.64 54.94 5.89
C LEU A 395 13.80 55.19 6.85
N ILE A 396 14.84 54.35 6.83
CA ILE A 396 15.96 54.40 7.80
C ILE A 396 17.26 54.78 7.11
N ASP A 397 17.84 55.90 7.51
CA ASP A 397 19.20 56.29 7.15
C ASP A 397 20.19 55.76 8.20
N ILE A 398 21.33 55.24 7.73
CA ILE A 398 22.43 54.80 8.60
C ILE A 398 23.50 55.89 8.55
N LYS A 399 23.90 56.43 9.70
CA LYS A 399 24.99 57.40 9.81
C LYS A 399 26.05 56.90 10.76
N ARG A 400 27.32 57.18 10.46
CA ARG A 400 28.44 56.83 11.34
C ARG A 400 28.83 57.98 12.23
N ARG A 401 29.00 57.71 13.52
CA ARG A 401 29.54 58.65 14.49
C ARG A 401 31.00 58.92 14.16
N VAL A 402 31.36 60.18 14.00
CA VAL A 402 32.74 60.61 13.80
C VAL A 402 33.22 61.30 15.06
N ARG A 403 34.39 60.89 15.54
CA ARG A 403 35.06 61.54 16.67
C ARG A 403 36.09 62.51 16.12
N TRP A 404 35.78 63.79 16.10
CA TRP A 404 36.75 64.85 15.79
C TRP A 404 37.66 65.12 17.00
N LEU A 405 38.86 65.64 16.77
CA LEU A 405 39.89 65.89 17.81
C LEU A 405 39.50 66.99 18.82
N ASP A 406 38.53 67.85 18.50
CA ASP A 406 38.03 68.91 19.39
C ASP A 406 36.53 68.68 19.66
N ASP A 407 36.21 67.84 20.65
CA ASP A 407 34.97 67.68 21.45
C ASP A 407 33.58 67.64 20.75
N GLY A 408 33.51 67.80 19.42
CA GLY A 408 32.30 67.81 18.62
C GLY A 408 31.95 66.42 18.12
N LYS A 409 30.90 65.82 18.67
CA LYS A 409 30.30 64.60 18.12
C LYS A 409 29.57 64.97 16.82
N GLY A 410 30.09 64.54 15.68
CA GLY A 410 29.45 64.69 14.37
C GLY A 410 28.96 63.35 13.81
N PHE A 411 28.10 63.41 12.79
CA PHE A 411 27.73 62.24 12.00
C PHE A 411 28.18 62.48 10.55
N ASN A 412 28.95 61.55 9.98
CA ASN A 412 29.11 61.51 8.53
C ASN A 412 27.95 60.70 7.96
N SER A 413 27.27 61.25 6.97
CA SER A 413 26.32 60.48 6.16
C SER A 413 27.11 59.50 5.32
N ASP A 414 26.95 58.21 5.58
CA ASP A 414 27.24 57.25 4.51
C ASP A 414 26.27 57.56 3.37
N ALA A 415 26.77 57.74 2.16
CA ALA A 415 25.97 57.99 0.96
C ALA A 415 25.17 56.73 0.52
N SER A 416 24.74 55.91 1.47
CA SER A 416 23.95 54.71 1.25
C SER A 416 22.47 55.06 1.12
N ASN A 417 21.78 54.44 0.16
CA ASN A 417 20.33 54.55 0.01
C ASN A 417 19.59 54.17 1.31
N PRO A 418 18.40 54.74 1.58
CA PRO A 418 17.64 54.43 2.79
C PRO A 418 17.28 52.94 2.88
N HIS A 419 17.27 52.44 4.10
CA HIS A 419 17.08 51.05 4.50
C HIS A 419 15.69 50.86 5.10
N SER A 420 15.19 49.63 5.03
CA SER A 420 13.99 49.21 5.76
C SER A 420 14.34 48.59 7.12
N MET A 421 13.37 48.43 8.03
CA MET A 421 13.59 47.67 9.26
C MET A 421 13.99 46.21 8.94
N LEU A 422 13.45 45.67 7.86
CA LEU A 422 13.83 44.36 7.32
C LEU A 422 15.29 44.33 6.85
N ASP A 423 15.74 45.35 6.12
CA ASP A 423 17.15 45.47 5.74
C ASP A 423 18.02 45.48 6.99
N VAL A 424 17.71 46.31 7.99
CA VAL A 424 18.47 46.38 9.25
C VAL A 424 18.49 45.03 9.99
N ALA A 425 17.38 44.31 10.03
CA ALA A 425 17.35 42.99 10.67
C ALA A 425 18.12 41.91 9.89
N MET A 426 18.21 42.04 8.57
CA MET A 426 18.95 41.11 7.70
C MET A 426 20.44 41.45 7.59
N MET A 427 20.80 42.71 7.77
CA MET A 427 22.15 43.26 7.81
C MET A 427 22.64 43.18 9.25
N GLU A 428 23.40 42.15 9.61
CA GLU A 428 24.12 42.19 10.89
C GLU A 428 25.17 43.32 10.81
N LEU A 429 24.79 44.51 11.27
CA LEU A 429 25.64 45.67 11.33
C LEU A 429 26.49 45.57 12.59
N GLU A 430 27.76 45.19 12.43
CA GLU A 430 28.71 45.02 13.53
C GLU A 430 29.41 46.33 13.93
N ASP A 431 29.08 47.45 13.28
CA ASP A 431 29.70 48.75 13.51
C ASP A 431 29.13 49.43 14.77
N PRO A 432 29.91 49.57 15.85
CA PRO A 432 29.45 50.20 17.09
C PRO A 432 29.22 51.71 16.96
N ASP A 433 29.74 52.34 15.89
CA ASP A 433 29.59 53.76 15.62
C ASP A 433 28.44 54.06 14.65
N ALA A 434 27.76 53.03 14.12
CA ALA A 434 26.57 53.21 13.30
C ALA A 434 25.34 53.58 14.15
N VAL A 435 24.61 54.59 13.69
CA VAL A 435 23.38 55.07 14.32
C VAL A 435 22.29 55.20 13.25
N PHE A 436 21.12 54.65 13.55
CA PHE A 436 19.94 54.69 12.69
C PHE A 436 19.15 55.98 12.90
N PHE A 437 18.69 56.58 11.81
CA PHE A 437 17.84 57.77 11.80
C PHE A 437 16.61 57.54 10.91
N SER A 438 15.46 58.05 11.34
CA SER A 438 14.23 58.07 10.54
C SER A 438 13.50 59.40 10.81
N GLN A 439 12.95 60.01 9.78
CA GLN A 439 12.03 61.15 9.92
C GLN A 439 10.58 60.71 10.14
N ASP A 440 10.29 59.43 9.91
CA ASP A 440 8.98 58.84 10.12
C ASP A 440 8.83 58.36 11.57
N SER A 441 7.89 58.95 12.30
CA SER A 441 7.62 58.65 13.70
C SER A 441 7.02 57.27 13.95
N ARG A 442 6.57 56.57 12.90
CA ARG A 442 6.09 55.18 12.98
C ARG A 442 7.24 54.19 13.19
N ILE A 443 8.48 54.58 12.87
CA ILE A 443 9.67 53.74 13.05
C ILE A 443 10.18 53.88 14.49
N PRO A 444 10.30 52.79 15.27
CA PRO A 444 10.77 52.83 16.66
C PRO A 444 12.30 52.98 16.73
N ILE A 445 12.83 54.13 16.32
CA ILE A 445 14.26 54.35 16.09
C ILE A 445 15.10 54.25 17.36
N ASP A 446 14.59 54.71 18.51
CA ASP A 446 15.29 54.64 19.79
C ASP A 446 15.48 53.18 20.24
N ALA A 447 14.43 52.37 20.09
CA ALA A 447 14.48 50.95 20.41
C ALA A 447 15.39 50.17 19.43
N LEU A 448 15.42 50.58 18.15
CA LEU A 448 16.32 50.00 17.15
C LEU A 448 17.79 50.32 17.44
N ASN A 449 18.10 51.55 17.86
CA ASN A 449 19.46 51.96 18.25
C ASN A 449 19.90 51.34 19.60
N ALA A 450 18.97 51.13 20.54
CA ALA A 450 19.28 50.47 21.81
C ALA A 450 19.67 48.99 21.64
N ASN A 451 19.17 48.33 20.60
CA ASN A 451 19.57 46.99 20.21
C ASN A 451 19.52 46.84 18.69
N CYS A 452 20.66 47.12 18.04
CA CYS A 452 20.82 47.08 16.59
C CYS A 452 20.89 45.65 16.01
N THR A 453 21.08 44.63 16.85
CA THR A 453 21.29 43.26 16.40
C THR A 453 20.04 42.41 16.53
N PHE A 454 19.83 41.50 15.57
CA PHE A 454 18.71 40.57 15.56
C PHE A 454 19.14 39.09 15.58
N GLY A 455 20.45 38.81 15.47
CA GLY A 455 21.00 37.45 15.41
C GLY A 455 20.51 36.62 14.22
N VAL A 456 20.04 37.30 13.17
CA VAL A 456 19.38 36.68 12.02
C VAL A 456 20.38 35.97 11.12
N VAL A 457 21.55 36.55 10.85
CA VAL A 457 22.51 35.97 9.90
C VAL A 457 23.15 34.73 10.50
N ALA A 458 23.59 34.78 11.76
CA ALA A 458 24.13 33.61 12.46
C ALA A 458 23.11 32.46 12.54
N THR A 459 21.84 32.77 12.87
CA THR A 459 20.76 31.78 12.93
C THR A 459 20.44 31.22 11.53
N PHE A 460 20.34 32.08 10.52
CA PHE A 460 20.09 31.69 9.14
C PHE A 460 21.18 30.75 8.62
N ASN A 461 22.46 31.10 8.78
CA ASN A 461 23.57 30.29 8.33
C ASN A 461 23.52 28.89 8.95
N ARG A 462 23.35 28.79 10.28
CA ARG A 462 23.24 27.51 10.98
C ARG A 462 22.05 26.67 10.49
N GLN A 463 20.86 27.27 10.39
CA GLN A 463 19.67 26.55 9.94
C GLN A 463 19.79 26.12 8.48
N PHE A 464 20.36 26.96 7.62
CA PHE A 464 20.56 26.68 6.21
C PHE A 464 21.56 25.54 6.01
N ASP A 465 22.71 25.60 6.69
CA ASP A 465 23.75 24.57 6.59
C ASP A 465 23.22 23.22 7.11
N GLN A 466 22.44 23.23 8.21
CA GLN A 466 21.74 22.02 8.69
C GLN A 466 20.72 21.50 7.67
N ALA A 467 19.89 22.38 7.08
CA ALA A 467 18.87 21.98 6.11
C ALA A 467 19.50 21.36 4.84
N ILE A 468 20.63 21.89 4.37
CA ILE A 468 21.37 21.31 3.25
C ILE A 468 21.96 19.94 3.64
N SER A 469 22.53 19.82 4.83
CA SER A 469 23.03 18.54 5.35
C SER A 469 21.92 17.48 5.44
N ASP A 470 20.77 17.84 6.01
CA ASP A 470 19.60 16.96 6.14
C ASP A 470 19.11 16.51 4.75
N LYS A 471 19.01 17.44 3.79
CA LYS A 471 18.60 17.11 2.41
C LYS A 471 19.59 16.19 1.71
N LYS A 472 20.90 16.37 1.88
CA LYS A 472 21.91 15.46 1.33
C LYS A 472 21.76 14.05 1.88
N ALA A 473 21.61 13.91 3.20
CA ALA A 473 21.39 12.62 3.85
C ALA A 473 20.09 11.94 3.36
N ALA A 474 19.05 12.74 3.17
CA ALA A 474 17.77 12.27 2.64
C ALA A 474 17.87 11.78 1.19
N ILE A 475 18.55 12.53 0.31
CA ILE A 475 18.81 12.13 -1.08
C ILE A 475 19.64 10.84 -1.10
N ALA A 476 20.67 10.73 -0.27
CA ALA A 476 21.45 9.50 -0.19
C ALA A 476 20.56 8.29 0.20
N THR A 477 19.70 8.47 1.20
CA THR A 477 18.73 7.45 1.63
C THR A 477 17.75 7.08 0.52
N TYR A 478 17.28 8.08 -0.24
CA TYR A 478 16.42 7.88 -1.40
C TYR A 478 17.10 7.04 -2.49
N ILE A 479 18.34 7.35 -2.86
CA ILE A 479 19.08 6.58 -3.86
C ILE A 479 19.32 5.14 -3.39
N LYS A 480 19.67 4.94 -2.12
CA LYS A 480 19.78 3.59 -1.53
C LYS A 480 18.47 2.81 -1.68
N GLN A 481 17.34 3.47 -1.44
CA GLN A 481 16.02 2.88 -1.60
C GLN A 481 15.72 2.50 -3.04
N LEU A 482 16.01 3.38 -4.01
CA LEU A 482 15.79 3.10 -5.43
C LEU A 482 16.61 1.90 -5.91
N VAL A 483 17.89 1.80 -5.51
CA VAL A 483 18.71 0.64 -5.85
C VAL A 483 18.13 -0.64 -5.25
N ALA A 484 17.74 -0.60 -3.98
CA ALA A 484 17.17 -1.76 -3.29
C ALA A 484 15.78 -2.19 -3.82
N GLN A 485 15.10 -1.35 -4.60
CA GLN A 485 13.82 -1.70 -5.25
C GLN A 485 13.99 -2.25 -6.67
N LEU A 486 15.19 -2.19 -7.26
CA LEU A 486 15.44 -2.73 -8.58
C LEU A 486 15.20 -4.24 -8.65
N PRO A 487 14.98 -4.82 -9.84
CA PRO A 487 15.09 -6.25 -10.05
C PRO A 487 16.44 -6.81 -9.57
N VAL A 488 16.46 -8.05 -9.08
CA VAL A 488 17.68 -8.67 -8.49
C VAL A 488 18.86 -8.63 -9.45
N GLU A 489 18.64 -8.90 -10.74
CA GLU A 489 19.68 -8.84 -11.77
C GLU A 489 20.31 -7.43 -11.88
N ASP A 490 19.48 -6.38 -11.86
CA ASP A 490 19.95 -5.00 -11.93
C ASP A 490 20.68 -4.58 -10.65
N ARG A 491 20.25 -5.06 -9.47
CA ARG A 491 21.01 -4.89 -8.22
C ARG A 491 22.38 -5.52 -8.34
N GLN A 492 22.48 -6.77 -8.81
CA GLN A 492 23.75 -7.46 -8.99
C GLN A 492 24.69 -6.70 -9.91
N HIS A 493 24.18 -6.15 -11.02
CA HIS A 493 24.98 -5.32 -11.91
C HIS A 493 25.58 -4.10 -11.20
N LEU A 494 24.79 -3.38 -10.42
CA LEU A 494 25.27 -2.20 -9.67
C LEU A 494 26.21 -2.60 -8.49
N GLU A 495 25.94 -3.73 -7.85
CA GLU A 495 26.68 -4.20 -6.68
C GLU A 495 28.03 -4.87 -7.02
N GLN A 496 28.14 -5.48 -8.21
CA GLN A 496 29.27 -6.35 -8.57
C GLN A 496 30.02 -5.89 -9.81
N GLY A 497 29.37 -5.16 -10.73
CA GLY A 497 29.99 -4.67 -11.96
C GLY A 497 30.93 -3.50 -11.71
N GLN A 498 31.79 -3.18 -12.68
CA GLN A 498 32.55 -1.94 -12.74
C GLN A 498 31.64 -0.79 -13.22
N LEU A 499 31.55 0.29 -12.45
CA LEU A 499 30.69 1.43 -12.73
C LEU A 499 31.52 2.62 -13.24
N GLN A 500 31.02 3.26 -14.30
CA GLN A 500 31.48 4.54 -14.81
C GLN A 500 30.30 5.51 -14.76
N LEU A 501 30.47 6.66 -14.12
CA LEU A 501 29.41 7.65 -13.98
C LEU A 501 29.60 8.76 -15.01
N PHE A 502 28.49 9.31 -15.50
CA PHE A 502 28.50 10.41 -16.46
C PHE A 502 27.46 11.46 -16.09
N GLN A 503 27.85 12.72 -16.24
CA GLN A 503 26.99 13.88 -16.04
C GLN A 503 26.75 14.59 -17.34
N THR A 504 25.53 15.09 -17.51
CA THR A 504 25.18 15.93 -18.65
C THR A 504 24.98 17.37 -18.20
N SER A 505 25.54 18.31 -18.95
CA SER A 505 25.38 19.74 -18.77
C SER A 505 24.97 20.36 -20.09
N SER A 506 24.27 21.49 -20.07
CA SER A 506 23.96 22.23 -21.29
C SER A 506 24.05 23.73 -21.08
N TYR A 507 24.30 24.46 -22.17
CA TYR A 507 24.47 25.91 -22.16
C TYR A 507 24.17 26.50 -23.55
N THR A 508 23.69 27.74 -23.59
CA THR A 508 23.58 28.54 -24.82
C THR A 508 24.86 29.37 -25.02
N GLN A 509 25.41 29.31 -26.23
CA GLN A 509 26.54 30.13 -26.67
C GLN A 509 26.03 31.42 -27.34
N GLY A 510 26.25 32.57 -26.72
CA GLY A 510 25.87 33.87 -27.27
C GLY A 510 26.85 34.40 -28.33
N THR A 511 26.49 35.53 -28.95
CA THR A 511 27.17 36.13 -30.12
C THR A 511 28.31 37.09 -29.78
N GLY A 512 28.64 37.29 -28.49
CA GLY A 512 29.71 38.18 -28.02
C GLY A 512 30.93 37.41 -27.46
N VAL A 513 32.02 38.13 -27.22
CA VAL A 513 33.25 37.58 -26.62
C VAL A 513 32.95 37.19 -25.15
N SER A 514 32.55 35.93 -24.91
CA SER A 514 32.23 35.35 -23.59
C SER A 514 30.77 35.42 -23.06
N SER A 515 29.73 35.47 -23.91
CA SER A 515 28.36 35.27 -23.41
C SER A 515 27.93 33.79 -23.39
N ARG A 516 28.39 33.03 -22.39
CA ARG A 516 27.85 31.67 -22.11
C ARG A 516 26.74 31.77 -21.07
N VAL A 517 25.57 31.21 -21.37
CA VAL A 517 24.46 31.08 -20.40
C VAL A 517 24.25 29.61 -20.12
N ASP A 518 24.56 29.16 -18.89
CA ASP A 518 24.34 27.79 -18.48
C ASP A 518 22.84 27.50 -18.28
N HIS A 519 22.39 26.34 -18.76
CA HIS A 519 21.05 25.84 -18.52
C HIS A 519 20.92 25.25 -17.10
N PRO A 520 19.69 24.99 -16.62
CA PRO A 520 19.48 24.25 -15.39
C PRO A 520 20.28 22.95 -15.39
N LYS A 521 20.85 22.63 -14.23
CA LYS A 521 21.64 21.42 -14.07
C LYS A 521 20.80 20.19 -14.42
N GLN A 522 21.30 19.30 -15.27
CA GLN A 522 20.61 18.03 -15.46
C GLN A 522 20.84 17.15 -14.23
N GLU A 523 19.74 16.78 -13.60
CA GLU A 523 19.71 16.01 -12.35
C GLU A 523 19.81 14.49 -12.59
N LYS A 524 19.88 14.09 -13.86
CA LYS A 524 20.03 12.70 -14.26
C LYS A 524 21.48 12.29 -14.21
N LEU A 525 21.77 11.25 -13.43
CA LEU A 525 23.07 10.60 -13.42
C LEU A 525 23.03 9.36 -14.31
N LEU A 526 23.93 9.31 -15.29
CA LEU A 526 24.06 8.15 -16.16
C LEU A 526 25.15 7.22 -15.63
N ILE A 527 24.90 5.92 -15.67
CA ILE A 527 25.81 4.89 -15.19
C ILE A 527 26.04 3.92 -16.33
N LYS A 528 27.29 3.68 -16.69
CA LYS A 528 27.68 2.54 -17.50
C LYS A 528 28.25 1.47 -16.59
N VAL A 529 27.76 0.25 -16.72
CA VAL A 529 28.16 -0.90 -15.91
C VAL A 529 28.80 -1.94 -16.82
N THR A 530 29.96 -2.44 -16.45
CA THR A 530 30.58 -3.61 -17.08
C THR A 530 30.58 -4.75 -16.08
N HIS A 531 29.86 -5.84 -16.37
CA HIS A 531 29.76 -7.02 -15.51
C HIS A 531 29.83 -8.28 -16.38
N ASN A 532 30.71 -9.22 -16.03
CA ASN A 532 30.95 -10.46 -16.78
C ASN A 532 31.19 -10.24 -18.29
N GLY A 533 31.95 -9.20 -18.64
CA GLY A 533 32.25 -8.84 -20.04
C GLY A 533 31.11 -8.16 -20.81
N ALA A 534 29.90 -8.08 -20.25
CA ALA A 534 28.77 -7.38 -20.86
C ALA A 534 28.65 -5.95 -20.33
N SER A 535 28.35 -4.99 -21.22
CA SER A 535 28.09 -3.61 -20.85
C SER A 535 26.59 -3.31 -20.82
N ARG A 536 26.14 -2.71 -19.72
CA ARG A 536 24.78 -2.19 -19.52
C ARG A 536 24.85 -0.71 -19.15
N ALA A 537 23.72 -0.03 -19.24
CA ALA A 537 23.63 1.35 -18.81
C ALA A 537 22.35 1.61 -18.04
N TYR A 538 22.42 2.54 -17.10
CA TYR A 538 21.33 2.97 -16.25
C TYR A 538 21.26 4.50 -16.22
N GLU A 539 20.06 5.00 -16.02
CA GLU A 539 19.77 6.40 -15.75
C GLU A 539 19.09 6.49 -14.39
N ILE A 540 19.69 7.23 -13.45
CA ILE A 540 19.04 7.63 -12.21
C ILE A 540 18.28 8.92 -12.47
N ASP A 541 16.95 8.86 -12.33
CA ASP A 541 16.06 10.02 -12.45
C ASP A 541 15.39 10.26 -11.09
N PHE A 542 15.92 11.20 -10.32
CA PHE A 542 15.42 11.51 -8.98
C PHE A 542 14.01 12.09 -9.03
N ASN A 543 13.71 12.99 -9.98
CA ASN A 543 12.38 13.58 -10.12
C ASN A 543 11.30 12.55 -10.40
N GLN A 544 11.62 11.55 -11.21
CA GLN A 544 10.70 10.46 -11.52
C GLN A 544 10.78 9.30 -10.52
N GLY A 545 11.63 9.40 -9.50
CA GLY A 545 11.81 8.39 -8.47
C GLY A 545 12.14 7.00 -9.00
N ARG A 546 13.00 6.91 -10.02
CA ARG A 546 13.33 5.63 -10.65
C ARG A 546 14.74 5.55 -11.19
N ILE A 547 15.30 4.35 -11.13
CA ILE A 547 16.48 3.96 -11.89
C ILE A 547 16.01 3.10 -13.06
N LYS A 548 16.34 3.49 -14.29
CA LYS A 548 15.91 2.78 -15.50
C LYS A 548 17.10 2.32 -16.32
N GLN A 549 17.04 1.08 -16.77
CA GLN A 549 18.00 0.58 -17.76
C GLN A 549 17.84 1.32 -19.09
N THR A 550 18.97 1.74 -19.68
CA THR A 550 19.05 2.39 -20.98
C THR A 550 20.08 1.68 -21.87
N HIS A 551 20.22 2.14 -23.11
CA HIS A 551 21.19 1.54 -24.03
C HIS A 551 22.61 2.05 -23.75
N PRO A 552 23.63 1.17 -23.72
CA PRO A 552 25.02 1.56 -23.50
C PRO A 552 25.55 2.65 -24.45
N TRP A 553 25.12 2.65 -25.71
CA TRP A 553 25.53 3.68 -26.68
C TRP A 553 25.03 5.09 -26.35
N ARG A 554 23.98 5.21 -25.51
CA ARG A 554 23.48 6.50 -25.02
C ARG A 554 24.30 7.06 -23.86
N VAL A 555 25.16 6.24 -23.24
CA VAL A 555 25.93 6.60 -22.05
C VAL A 555 27.41 6.57 -22.35
N GLY A 556 27.99 7.76 -22.45
CA GLY A 556 29.39 7.98 -22.76
C GLY A 556 29.66 9.46 -22.98
N GLU A 557 30.92 9.79 -23.17
CA GLU A 557 31.30 11.18 -23.47
C GLU A 557 30.74 11.60 -24.82
N LYS A 558 30.00 12.71 -24.83
CA LYS A 558 29.34 13.22 -26.03
C LYS A 558 29.21 14.72 -25.95
N LYS A 559 29.37 15.39 -27.09
CA LYS A 559 29.03 16.81 -27.25
C LYS A 559 28.09 16.95 -28.45
N THR A 560 26.94 17.55 -28.23
CA THR A 560 25.98 17.90 -29.29
C THR A 560 25.74 19.40 -29.30
N LYS A 561 25.66 19.99 -30.48
CA LYS A 561 25.32 21.40 -30.67
C LYS A 561 24.13 21.50 -31.61
N VAL A 562 23.06 22.16 -31.18
CA VAL A 562 21.88 22.48 -31.98
C VAL A 562 21.71 23.99 -31.93
N ALA A 563 21.94 24.67 -33.06
CA ALA A 563 22.06 26.12 -33.12
C ALA A 563 23.07 26.65 -32.08
N HIS A 564 22.63 27.46 -31.12
CA HIS A 564 23.45 28.01 -30.05
C HIS A 564 23.50 27.12 -28.79
N ASP A 565 22.64 26.11 -28.70
CA ASP A 565 22.57 25.24 -27.53
C ASP A 565 23.56 24.09 -27.64
N VAL A 566 24.39 23.96 -26.63
CA VAL A 566 25.39 22.91 -26.49
C VAL A 566 25.00 22.01 -25.34
N THR A 567 24.98 20.70 -25.56
CA THR A 567 24.85 19.69 -24.51
C THR A 567 26.13 18.86 -24.47
N VAL A 568 26.67 18.66 -23.27
CA VAL A 568 27.93 17.98 -23.02
C VAL A 568 27.73 16.93 -21.94
N THR A 569 27.96 15.67 -22.29
CA THR A 569 28.04 14.55 -21.35
C THR A 569 29.52 14.20 -21.15
N LYS A 570 29.97 14.14 -19.88
CA LYS A 570 31.36 13.83 -19.51
C LYS A 570 31.41 12.77 -18.41
N SER A 571 32.53 12.07 -18.33
CA SER A 571 32.81 11.20 -17.18
C SER A 571 32.83 12.01 -15.88
N PHE A 572 32.33 11.40 -14.81
CA PHE A 572 32.21 12.01 -13.50
C PHE A 572 32.76 11.08 -12.42
N ASP A 573 33.91 11.45 -11.88
CA ASP A 573 34.62 10.69 -10.85
C ASP A 573 34.74 11.52 -9.56
N PRO A 574 33.67 11.60 -8.76
CA PRO A 574 33.73 12.34 -7.50
C PRO A 574 34.66 11.64 -6.49
N ALA A 575 35.34 12.43 -5.66
CA ALA A 575 36.18 11.88 -4.60
C ALA A 575 35.41 10.87 -3.72
N GLY A 576 36.04 9.77 -3.32
CA GLY A 576 35.39 8.74 -2.49
C GLY A 576 34.55 7.74 -3.28
N SER A 577 34.47 7.84 -4.62
CA SER A 577 33.79 6.87 -5.49
C SER A 577 34.75 5.88 -6.18
N GLU A 578 35.99 5.79 -5.72
CA GLU A 578 37.04 4.97 -6.35
C GLU A 578 36.64 3.50 -6.43
N SER A 579 35.99 2.99 -5.38
CA SER A 579 35.52 1.61 -5.29
C SER A 579 34.46 1.24 -6.33
N LEU A 580 33.73 2.20 -6.89
CA LEU A 580 32.76 1.96 -7.96
C LEU A 580 33.45 1.57 -9.27
N ARG A 581 34.69 2.05 -9.50
CA ARG A 581 35.45 1.83 -10.73
C ARG A 581 36.12 0.46 -10.79
N THR A 582 36.03 -0.32 -9.72
CA THR A 582 36.48 -1.71 -9.68
C THR A 582 35.29 -2.64 -9.58
N ALA A 583 35.37 -3.80 -10.24
CA ALA A 583 34.40 -4.87 -10.06
C ALA A 583 34.48 -5.42 -8.62
N ASN A 584 33.35 -5.88 -8.09
CA ASN A 584 33.22 -6.48 -6.77
C ASN A 584 32.53 -7.86 -6.90
N PRO A 585 33.22 -8.85 -7.50
CA PRO A 585 32.61 -10.13 -7.81
C PRO A 585 32.15 -10.85 -6.54
N SER A 586 30.95 -11.42 -6.59
CA SER A 586 30.39 -12.27 -5.54
C SER A 586 29.91 -13.57 -6.19
N SER A 587 30.20 -14.70 -5.55
CA SER A 587 29.69 -16.01 -5.98
C SER A 587 28.31 -16.33 -5.43
N ASN A 588 27.71 -15.47 -4.60
CA ASN A 588 26.42 -15.71 -3.98
C ASN A 588 25.27 -15.32 -4.94
N PRO A 589 24.44 -16.28 -5.38
CA PRO A 589 23.28 -15.98 -6.24
C PRO A 589 22.09 -15.39 -5.47
N ALA A 590 22.13 -15.35 -4.13
CA ALA A 590 21.05 -14.79 -3.32
C ALA A 590 20.92 -13.26 -3.48
N PRO A 591 19.73 -12.69 -3.30
CA PRO A 591 19.57 -11.24 -3.23
C PRO A 591 20.46 -10.67 -2.12
N HIS A 592 21.22 -9.63 -2.44
CA HIS A 592 21.98 -8.87 -1.45
C HIS A 592 21.11 -7.77 -0.84
N ASP A 593 21.37 -7.40 0.41
CA ASP A 593 20.82 -6.17 1.00
C ASP A 593 21.52 -4.94 0.41
N SER A 594 21.09 -4.57 -0.79
CA SER A 594 21.57 -3.38 -1.48
C SER A 594 21.27 -2.08 -0.72
N PHE A 595 20.26 -2.07 0.17
CA PHE A 595 19.98 -0.86 0.94
C PHE A 595 21.09 -0.59 1.96
N SER A 596 21.60 -1.63 2.64
CA SER A 596 22.69 -1.46 3.62
C SER A 596 24.10 -1.60 3.01
N SER A 597 24.21 -2.02 1.74
CA SER A 597 25.50 -2.17 1.06
C SER A 597 26.36 -0.91 1.09
N THR A 598 27.64 -1.09 1.42
CA THR A 598 28.66 -0.04 1.34
C THR A 598 28.78 0.52 -0.08
N ARG A 599 28.67 -0.34 -1.10
CA ARG A 599 28.79 0.09 -2.50
C ARG A 599 27.64 0.96 -2.93
N THR A 600 26.41 0.60 -2.55
CA THR A 600 25.23 1.44 -2.80
C THR A 600 25.30 2.74 -2.01
N HIS A 601 25.85 2.75 -0.79
CA HIS A 601 26.13 4.00 -0.08
C HIS A 601 27.09 4.90 -0.86
N VAL A 602 28.19 4.37 -1.40
CA VAL A 602 29.14 5.14 -2.22
C VAL A 602 28.47 5.69 -3.49
N LEU A 603 27.64 4.89 -4.17
CA LEU A 603 26.87 5.35 -5.32
C LEU A 603 25.90 6.49 -4.95
N ALA A 604 25.22 6.37 -3.81
CA ALA A 604 24.33 7.40 -3.29
C ALA A 604 25.07 8.70 -2.97
N GLN A 605 26.27 8.62 -2.37
CA GLN A 605 27.12 9.80 -2.13
C GLN A 605 27.62 10.43 -3.43
N ALA A 606 27.97 9.61 -4.43
CA ALA A 606 28.33 10.11 -5.75
C ALA A 606 27.16 10.87 -6.40
N PHE A 607 25.92 10.38 -6.25
CA PHE A 607 24.73 11.07 -6.70
C PHE A 607 24.50 12.40 -5.95
N VAL A 608 24.68 12.43 -4.62
CA VAL A 608 24.59 13.68 -3.84
C VAL A 608 25.62 14.71 -4.33
N LYS A 609 26.87 14.29 -4.56
CA LYS A 609 27.91 15.16 -5.14
C LYS A 609 27.58 15.59 -6.56
N HIS A 610 26.92 14.72 -7.34
CA HIS A 610 26.44 15.08 -8.66
C HIS A 610 25.48 16.26 -8.61
N LEU A 611 24.65 16.40 -7.58
CA LEU A 611 23.71 17.50 -7.46
C LEU A 611 24.35 18.85 -7.09
N ASP A 612 25.53 18.85 -6.46
CA ASP A 612 26.26 20.08 -6.06
C ASP A 612 25.42 21.01 -5.16
N LEU A 613 24.81 20.44 -4.11
CA LEU A 613 24.00 21.21 -3.15
C LEU A 613 24.82 22.20 -2.30
N ASP A 614 26.16 22.14 -2.37
CA ASP A 614 27.08 23.09 -1.74
C ASP A 614 27.32 24.34 -2.59
N ASN A 615 26.72 24.43 -3.77
CA ASN A 615 26.93 25.56 -4.65
C ASN A 615 26.57 26.88 -3.92
N PRO A 616 27.51 27.83 -3.80
CA PRO A 616 27.30 29.05 -3.03
C PRO A 616 26.14 29.90 -3.57
N ALA A 617 25.77 29.75 -4.85
CA ALA A 617 24.61 30.39 -5.44
C ALA A 617 23.29 30.00 -4.76
N ILE A 618 23.16 28.75 -4.28
CA ILE A 618 21.96 28.26 -3.56
C ILE A 618 21.80 29.04 -2.24
N LYS A 619 22.90 29.20 -1.49
CA LYS A 619 22.90 29.97 -0.22
C LYS A 619 22.67 31.46 -0.48
N ALA A 620 23.28 32.02 -1.53
CA ALA A 620 23.10 33.41 -1.91
C ALA A 620 21.63 33.74 -2.24
N GLN A 621 20.92 32.82 -2.90
CA GLN A 621 19.49 32.97 -3.18
C GLN A 621 18.65 32.94 -1.89
N ALA A 622 18.85 31.95 -1.01
CA ALA A 622 18.11 31.83 0.24
C ALA A 622 18.41 32.99 1.23
N ARG A 623 19.58 33.61 1.09
CA ARG A 623 19.99 34.81 1.82
C ARG A 623 19.17 36.04 1.41
N GLY A 624 18.76 36.17 0.14
CA GLY A 624 18.08 37.37 -0.37
C GLY A 624 18.96 38.62 -0.36
N LEU A 625 18.51 39.70 -1.01
CA LEU A 625 19.30 40.94 -1.16
C LEU A 625 18.82 42.05 -0.22
N THR A 626 19.74 42.67 0.51
CA THR A 626 19.50 43.91 1.27
C THR A 626 19.88 45.16 0.46
N THR A 627 19.52 46.34 0.95
CA THR A 627 19.93 47.62 0.35
C THR A 627 21.46 47.79 0.35
N GLN A 628 22.17 47.33 1.39
CA GLN A 628 23.63 47.33 1.46
C GLN A 628 24.27 46.30 0.51
N ASP A 629 23.70 45.09 0.40
CA ASP A 629 24.18 44.06 -0.53
C ASP A 629 24.14 44.57 -2.00
N LYS A 630 23.16 45.43 -2.35
CA LYS A 630 23.05 46.09 -3.65
C LYS A 630 24.07 47.22 -3.86
N HIS A 631 24.45 47.92 -2.80
CA HIS A 631 25.40 49.04 -2.87
C HIS A 631 26.85 48.55 -3.00
N ASP A 632 27.20 47.46 -2.33
CA ASP A 632 28.54 46.83 -2.36
C ASP A 632 28.89 46.20 -3.73
N ASN A 633 28.08 46.37 -4.77
CA ASN A 633 28.19 45.67 -6.05
C ASN A 633 28.32 44.15 -5.91
N LYS A 634 27.80 43.54 -4.83
CA LYS A 634 27.59 42.09 -4.71
C LYS A 634 26.37 41.65 -5.55
N ILE A 635 26.17 42.31 -6.69
CA ILE A 635 25.13 42.08 -7.67
C ILE A 635 25.76 41.29 -8.82
N GLU A 636 26.08 40.02 -8.59
CA GLU A 636 26.03 39.07 -9.68
C GLU A 636 24.64 38.43 -9.65
N ALA A 637 23.75 38.95 -10.48
CA ALA A 637 22.47 38.39 -10.93
C ALA A 637 21.93 37.18 -10.11
N VAL A 638 21.44 37.42 -8.89
CA VAL A 638 20.86 36.37 -8.01
C VAL A 638 19.44 35.93 -8.45
N THR A 639 19.01 36.21 -9.67
CA THR A 639 17.64 35.92 -10.09
C THR A 639 17.60 35.26 -11.47
N GLU A 640 16.87 34.15 -11.52
CA GLU A 640 16.79 33.07 -12.54
C GLU A 640 17.90 32.01 -12.49
N PHE A 641 19.19 32.37 -12.54
CA PHE A 641 20.29 31.37 -12.55
C PHE A 641 20.35 30.53 -11.26
N ALA A 642 20.35 31.16 -10.08
CA ALA A 642 20.35 30.43 -8.80
C ALA A 642 19.03 29.65 -8.58
N LEU A 643 17.90 30.21 -9.04
CA LEU A 643 16.59 29.55 -9.01
C LEU A 643 16.58 28.22 -9.80
N ASN A 644 17.40 28.12 -10.86
CA ASN A 644 17.60 26.96 -11.71
C ASN A 644 18.71 26.00 -11.21
N LEU A 645 19.47 26.40 -10.19
CA LEU A 645 20.53 25.59 -9.58
C LEU A 645 20.07 24.80 -8.36
N VAL A 646 18.92 25.13 -7.76
CA VAL A 646 18.30 24.33 -6.69
C VAL A 646 17.72 23.07 -7.32
N PRO A 647 18.37 21.89 -7.16
CA PRO A 647 17.85 20.66 -7.73
C PRO A 647 16.46 20.40 -7.16
N PHE A 648 15.54 19.96 -8.00
CA PHE A 648 14.18 19.53 -7.63
C PHE A 648 13.24 20.63 -7.17
N ARG A 649 13.59 21.92 -7.35
CA ARG A 649 12.73 23.05 -6.95
C ARG A 649 11.33 22.94 -7.54
N SER A 650 11.19 22.57 -8.81
CA SER A 650 9.88 22.43 -9.46
C SER A 650 9.04 21.32 -8.82
N ALA A 651 9.64 20.18 -8.47
CA ALA A 651 8.99 19.09 -7.76
C ALA A 651 8.55 19.50 -6.35
N ILE A 652 9.44 20.14 -5.58
CA ILE A 652 9.19 20.62 -4.20
C ILE A 652 8.11 21.71 -4.19
N VAL A 653 8.18 22.68 -5.10
CA VAL A 653 7.22 23.80 -5.17
C VAL A 653 5.83 23.31 -5.62
N ASN A 654 5.75 22.37 -6.56
CA ASN A 654 4.46 21.79 -6.97
C ASN A 654 3.85 20.94 -5.86
N PHE A 655 4.66 20.18 -5.12
CA PHE A 655 4.26 19.44 -3.93
C PHE A 655 3.72 20.35 -2.83
N GLN A 656 4.38 21.48 -2.55
CA GLN A 656 3.99 22.44 -1.50
C GLN A 656 2.76 23.29 -1.85
N LYS A 657 2.58 23.65 -3.13
CA LYS A 657 1.46 24.50 -3.57
C LYS A 657 0.14 23.76 -3.71
N GLY A 658 0.15 22.42 -3.61
CA GLY A 658 -1.05 21.62 -3.83
C GLY A 658 -1.62 21.81 -5.23
N ASN A 659 -0.76 22.08 -6.22
CA ASN A 659 -1.17 22.14 -7.61
C ASN A 659 -1.26 20.72 -8.15
N TYR A 660 -2.41 20.08 -7.89
CA TYR A 660 -2.70 18.66 -8.11
C TYR A 660 -3.19 18.35 -9.52
N THR A 661 -2.61 18.96 -10.55
CA THR A 661 -2.95 18.62 -11.93
C THR A 661 -2.14 17.39 -12.34
N GLU A 662 -2.80 16.22 -12.31
CA GLU A 662 -2.36 14.93 -12.87
C GLU A 662 -1.00 14.36 -12.39
N GLY A 663 -0.86 14.03 -11.09
CA GLY A 663 0.09 12.97 -10.66
C GLY A 663 1.34 13.37 -9.87
N THR A 664 1.37 14.53 -9.21
CA THR A 664 2.56 14.98 -8.43
C THR A 664 2.49 14.74 -6.92
N LEU A 665 1.35 14.29 -6.38
CA LEU A 665 1.28 13.74 -5.00
C LEU A 665 2.02 12.38 -4.88
N ASP A 666 2.25 11.70 -6.01
CA ASP A 666 2.73 10.31 -6.05
C ASP A 666 4.27 10.20 -5.89
N LEU A 667 5.09 11.18 -6.26
CA LEU A 667 6.52 10.91 -6.56
C LEU A 667 7.45 10.60 -5.34
N ALA A 668 7.30 11.29 -4.21
CA ALA A 668 8.15 11.04 -3.03
C ALA A 668 7.61 9.89 -2.15
N LEU A 669 6.29 9.81 -2.01
CA LEU A 669 5.60 8.77 -1.23
C LEU A 669 5.60 7.41 -1.96
N ASP A 670 5.52 7.37 -3.29
CA ASP A 670 5.61 6.13 -4.07
C ASP A 670 7.00 5.49 -3.97
N ALA A 671 8.06 6.29 -4.11
CA ALA A 671 9.43 5.78 -4.13
C ALA A 671 9.90 5.31 -2.74
N PHE A 672 9.47 5.96 -1.66
CA PHE A 672 9.62 5.39 -0.31
C PHE A 672 8.55 4.33 0.02
N GLY A 673 7.58 4.08 -0.85
CA GLY A 673 6.54 3.08 -0.61
C GLY A 673 5.59 3.39 0.55
N PHE A 674 5.46 4.67 0.92
CA PHE A 674 4.52 5.19 1.93
C PHE A 674 3.14 5.54 1.35
N LEU A 675 2.73 4.86 0.28
CA LEU A 675 1.50 5.10 -0.46
C LEU A 675 0.30 5.34 0.47
N THR A 676 -0.33 6.51 0.32
CA THR A 676 -1.55 6.89 1.03
C THR A 676 -2.81 6.59 0.20
N ALA A 677 -3.87 6.13 0.85
CA ALA A 677 -5.18 5.99 0.25
C ALA A 677 -5.80 7.38 -0.04
N GLY A 678 -5.60 7.87 -1.26
CA GLY A 678 -6.60 8.67 -1.99
C GLY A 678 -6.43 10.19 -2.00
N ALA A 679 -6.01 10.73 -3.15
CA ALA A 679 -6.67 11.91 -3.71
C ALA A 679 -7.93 11.43 -4.46
N GLY A 680 -9.07 11.29 -3.78
CA GLY A 680 -10.31 10.94 -4.49
C GLY A 680 -11.58 10.64 -3.70
N ALA A 681 -11.53 10.35 -2.40
CA ALA A 681 -12.76 10.00 -1.65
C ALA A 681 -12.75 10.48 -0.20
N ALA A 682 -12.76 11.80 0.02
CA ALA A 682 -13.35 12.45 1.21
C ALA A 682 -13.39 13.97 1.00
N GLY A 683 -14.55 14.49 0.59
CA GLY A 683 -14.80 15.91 0.62
C GLY A 683 -14.92 16.41 2.06
N LYS A 684 -14.09 17.39 2.43
CA LYS A 684 -14.35 18.57 3.29
C LYS A 684 -13.04 19.06 3.90
N VAL A 685 -12.44 19.98 3.16
CA VAL A 685 -11.49 20.97 3.66
C VAL A 685 -12.09 21.69 4.87
N ILE A 686 -11.37 21.74 5.99
CA ILE A 686 -11.65 22.70 7.06
C ILE A 686 -11.37 24.10 6.48
N LYS A 687 -12.45 24.82 6.13
CA LYS A 687 -12.41 26.28 6.05
C LYS A 687 -12.21 26.79 7.48
N VAL A 688 -10.99 27.15 7.85
CA VAL A 688 -10.81 28.14 8.92
C VAL A 688 -11.07 29.49 8.26
N ALA A 689 -12.19 30.10 8.66
CA ALA A 689 -12.61 31.43 8.25
C ALA A 689 -11.62 32.51 8.72
N GLY A 690 -11.69 33.68 8.09
CA GLY A 690 -10.66 34.71 8.12
C GLY A 690 -10.41 35.39 9.47
N GLY A 691 -9.23 36.02 9.55
CA GLY A 691 -8.89 37.04 10.54
C GLY A 691 -7.65 36.69 11.39
N GLY A 692 -6.52 37.36 11.12
CA GLY A 692 -5.43 37.54 12.10
C GLY A 692 -4.25 36.58 12.00
N LEU A 693 -3.06 37.15 11.73
CA LEU A 693 -1.77 36.48 11.82
C LEU A 693 -1.49 35.94 13.22
N SER A 694 -1.07 34.68 13.31
CA SER A 694 -0.10 34.25 14.33
C SER A 694 0.78 33.13 13.78
N THR A 695 2.07 33.26 14.05
CA THR A 695 3.21 32.50 13.53
C THR A 695 3.33 31.09 14.13
N ALA A 696 2.20 30.38 14.26
CA ALA A 696 2.13 29.01 14.79
C ALA A 696 1.40 28.01 13.85
N SER A 697 1.07 28.40 12.61
CA SER A 697 0.33 27.56 11.65
C SER A 697 1.20 26.82 10.63
N LYS A 698 2.54 27.00 10.60
CA LYS A 698 3.45 26.21 9.73
C LYS A 698 3.71 24.77 10.25
N LEU A 699 2.89 24.25 11.17
CA LEU A 699 3.08 22.93 11.80
C LEU A 699 1.88 21.97 11.61
N LEU A 700 1.14 22.10 10.50
CA LEU A 700 0.04 21.18 10.14
C LEU A 700 0.11 20.64 8.71
N ARG A 701 1.32 20.43 8.19
CA ARG A 701 1.53 19.63 6.97
C ARG A 701 2.48 18.47 7.21
N VAL A 702 2.26 17.76 8.30
CA VAL A 702 2.41 16.31 8.21
C VAL A 702 1.18 15.91 7.41
N ALA A 703 1.34 15.64 6.12
CA ALA A 703 0.38 14.81 5.43
C ALA A 703 0.22 13.61 6.36
N ASN A 704 -0.94 13.51 7.03
CA ASN A 704 -1.27 12.29 7.73
C ASN A 704 -0.94 11.22 6.69
N ILE A 705 0.03 10.36 6.99
CA ILE A 705 0.36 9.22 6.17
C ILE A 705 -0.89 8.36 6.31
N ILE A 706 -1.94 8.70 5.57
CA ILE A 706 -3.21 8.00 5.49
C ILE A 706 -2.91 6.81 4.59
N GLY A 707 -2.00 5.96 5.03
CA GLY A 707 -1.48 4.77 4.37
C GLY A 707 -0.80 3.82 5.36
N SER A 708 -0.60 4.26 6.61
CA SER A 708 -0.24 3.35 7.66
C SER A 708 -1.49 2.55 8.07
N ALA A 709 -1.59 1.32 7.57
CA ALA A 709 -1.52 0.24 8.54
C ALA A 709 -0.27 0.55 9.37
N THR A 710 -0.44 1.31 10.46
CA THR A 710 0.68 1.58 11.35
C THR A 710 0.99 0.21 11.90
N ILE A 711 1.94 -0.45 11.24
CA ILE A 711 3.05 -1.10 11.90
C ILE A 711 3.56 -0.07 12.93
N GLY A 712 2.82 0.09 14.04
CA GLY A 712 3.39 0.53 15.29
C GLY A 712 4.52 -0.43 15.56
N VAL A 713 5.64 0.10 16.06
CA VAL A 713 6.89 -0.61 16.31
C VAL A 713 6.58 -2.09 16.62
N LEU A 714 6.79 -2.98 15.63
CA LEU A 714 6.36 -4.36 15.76
C LEU A 714 7.10 -4.94 16.96
N ASN A 715 6.34 -5.38 17.97
CA ASN A 715 6.86 -6.31 18.96
C ASN A 715 6.17 -7.66 18.72
N PRO A 716 6.61 -8.43 17.71
CA PRO A 716 5.92 -9.65 17.30
C PRO A 716 5.93 -10.73 18.39
N LEU A 717 6.78 -10.62 19.41
CA LEU A 717 6.93 -11.61 20.47
C LEU A 717 6.09 -11.36 21.73
N SER A 718 5.46 -10.19 21.89
CA SER A 718 4.72 -9.88 23.12
C SER A 718 3.43 -10.69 23.32
N GLY A 719 3.06 -11.56 22.37
CA GLY A 719 1.86 -12.41 22.44
C GLY A 719 2.01 -13.83 21.88
N LEU A 720 3.23 -14.25 21.53
CA LEU A 720 3.49 -15.55 20.87
C LEU A 720 4.46 -16.38 21.72
N GLY A 721 3.94 -17.13 22.69
CA GLY A 721 4.69 -18.24 23.29
C GLY A 721 4.96 -19.32 22.21
N ASP A 722 6.22 -19.66 21.97
CA ASP A 722 6.71 -20.76 21.11
C ASP A 722 6.22 -20.79 19.65
N ALA A 723 5.91 -19.65 19.04
CA ALA A 723 5.47 -19.63 17.64
C ALA A 723 6.64 -19.67 16.64
N LEU A 724 7.13 -20.88 16.37
CA LEU A 724 7.95 -21.17 15.19
C LEU A 724 7.15 -20.82 13.91
N VAL A 725 7.57 -19.78 13.20
CA VAL A 725 6.92 -19.29 11.97
C VAL A 725 7.67 -19.91 10.80
N GLY A 726 6.99 -20.85 10.14
CA GLY A 726 7.53 -21.56 9.00
C GLY A 726 6.72 -22.73 8.43
N GLY A 727 6.23 -22.50 7.21
CA GLY A 727 5.95 -23.36 6.06
C GLY A 727 5.69 -24.87 6.11
N SER A 728 6.29 -25.69 6.95
CA SER A 728 6.12 -27.16 6.84
C SER A 728 5.07 -27.75 7.78
N ARG A 729 4.59 -26.98 8.75
CA ARG A 729 3.53 -27.41 9.68
C ARG A 729 2.11 -26.97 9.29
N PHE A 730 1.87 -26.46 8.07
CA PHE A 730 0.53 -25.98 7.70
C PHE A 730 -0.55 -27.07 7.63
N ALA A 731 -0.22 -28.35 7.44
CA ALA A 731 -1.20 -29.44 7.60
C ALA A 731 -1.59 -29.67 9.09
N ALA A 732 -0.66 -29.51 10.04
CA ALA A 732 -0.92 -29.72 11.47
C ALA A 732 -1.37 -28.44 12.21
N LYS A 733 -0.88 -27.26 11.80
CA LYS A 733 -1.23 -25.93 12.35
C LYS A 733 -2.41 -25.27 11.62
N GLY A 734 -2.76 -25.68 10.41
CA GLY A 734 -4.08 -25.39 9.83
C GLY A 734 -5.17 -25.93 10.76
N ILE A 735 -5.02 -27.18 11.21
CA ILE A 735 -5.84 -27.77 12.27
C ILE A 735 -5.72 -26.97 13.58
N GLY A 736 -4.52 -26.57 14.04
CA GLY A 736 -4.35 -25.77 15.26
C GLY A 736 -5.02 -24.38 15.22
N PHE A 737 -4.94 -23.66 14.10
CA PHE A 737 -5.59 -22.36 13.90
C PHE A 737 -7.11 -22.51 13.79
N VAL A 738 -7.57 -23.51 13.04
CA VAL A 738 -8.99 -23.89 12.94
C VAL A 738 -9.53 -24.33 14.29
N THR A 739 -8.73 -25.05 15.08
CA THR A 739 -9.04 -25.42 16.46
C THR A 739 -9.10 -24.19 17.35
N SER A 740 -8.19 -23.21 17.19
CA SER A 740 -8.22 -21.98 17.99
C SER A 740 -9.39 -21.05 17.63
N LYS A 741 -9.74 -20.88 16.34
CA LYS A 741 -10.91 -20.12 15.88
C LYS A 741 -12.21 -20.86 16.24
N GLY A 742 -12.23 -22.18 16.05
CA GLY A 742 -13.31 -23.06 16.47
C GLY A 742 -13.55 -22.99 17.96
N ILE A 743 -12.50 -23.04 18.79
CA ILE A 743 -12.58 -22.87 20.24
C ILE A 743 -13.00 -21.45 20.61
N LYS A 744 -12.46 -20.38 19.99
CA LYS A 744 -12.91 -19.00 20.25
C LYS A 744 -14.39 -18.81 19.94
N TYR A 745 -14.85 -19.30 18.78
CA TYR A 745 -16.25 -19.26 18.39
C TYR A 745 -17.12 -20.08 19.35
N VAL A 746 -16.71 -21.32 19.67
CA VAL A 746 -17.38 -22.17 20.65
C VAL A 746 -17.39 -21.55 22.05
N ASN A 747 -16.33 -20.86 22.47
CA ASN A 747 -16.27 -20.16 23.76
C ASN A 747 -17.18 -18.94 23.77
N SER A 748 -17.32 -18.21 22.65
CA SER A 748 -18.30 -17.13 22.50
C SER A 748 -19.74 -17.64 22.63
N LEU A 749 -19.98 -18.91 22.29
CA LEU A 749 -21.26 -19.59 22.48
C LEU A 749 -21.46 -20.14 23.90
N ARG A 750 -20.38 -20.31 24.70
CA ARG A 750 -20.37 -20.99 26.01
C ARG A 750 -20.17 -20.08 27.24
N GLY A 751 -19.82 -18.80 27.08
CA GLY A 751 -19.47 -17.91 28.20
C GLY A 751 -20.64 -17.57 29.15
N ALA A 752 -20.34 -16.92 30.29
CA ALA A 752 -21.33 -16.54 31.33
C ALA A 752 -22.45 -15.59 30.86
N THR A 753 -22.33 -15.03 29.66
CA THR A 753 -23.34 -14.24 28.92
C THR A 753 -23.71 -14.89 27.57
N GLY A 754 -23.55 -16.22 27.45
CA GLY A 754 -23.52 -16.96 26.19
C GLY A 754 -24.76 -16.77 25.31
N ASN A 755 -24.54 -16.51 24.03
CA ASN A 755 -25.58 -16.26 23.04
C ASN A 755 -26.20 -17.58 22.53
N TYR A 756 -26.86 -18.34 23.43
CA TYR A 756 -27.60 -19.56 23.08
C TYR A 756 -28.65 -19.33 21.98
N ASP A 757 -29.09 -18.09 21.80
CA ASP A 757 -29.99 -17.70 20.72
C ASP A 757 -29.37 -17.87 19.33
N LEU A 758 -28.04 -17.84 19.19
CA LEU A 758 -27.38 -18.15 17.93
C LEU A 758 -27.52 -19.65 17.60
N LEU A 759 -27.30 -20.54 18.56
CA LEU A 759 -27.53 -21.99 18.37
C LEU A 759 -29.00 -22.29 18.07
N LYS A 760 -29.94 -21.61 18.75
CA LYS A 760 -31.38 -21.72 18.43
C LYS A 760 -31.69 -21.23 17.02
N THR A 761 -31.10 -20.12 16.59
CA THR A 761 -31.28 -19.57 15.24
C THR A 761 -30.75 -20.54 14.19
N ILE A 762 -29.56 -21.12 14.41
CA ILE A 762 -28.99 -22.14 13.53
C ILE A 762 -29.90 -23.37 13.51
N SER A 763 -30.35 -23.83 14.68
CA SER A 763 -31.20 -25.02 14.79
C SER A 763 -32.54 -24.87 14.09
N LYS A 764 -33.19 -23.70 14.23
CA LYS A 764 -34.44 -23.36 13.52
C LYS A 764 -34.27 -23.38 12.01
N LYS A 765 -33.12 -22.91 11.51
CA LYS A 765 -32.88 -22.79 10.07
C LYS A 765 -32.37 -24.09 9.43
N HIS A 766 -31.52 -24.83 10.14
CA HIS A 766 -30.74 -25.93 9.56
C HIS A 766 -31.02 -27.30 10.17
N GLY A 767 -31.79 -27.42 11.25
CA GLY A 767 -32.04 -28.69 11.96
C GLY A 767 -31.26 -28.81 13.26
N PRO A 768 -31.46 -29.88 14.06
CA PRO A 768 -30.88 -30.02 15.39
C PRO A 768 -29.37 -29.72 15.39
N THR A 769 -28.94 -28.81 16.25
CA THR A 769 -27.58 -28.28 16.25
C THR A 769 -26.93 -28.47 17.61
N LEU A 770 -25.72 -29.03 17.64
CA LEU A 770 -24.97 -29.30 18.86
C LEU A 770 -23.52 -28.83 18.74
N ILE A 771 -22.91 -28.55 19.88
CA ILE A 771 -21.46 -28.41 19.98
C ILE A 771 -20.88 -29.78 20.32
N GLY A 772 -19.89 -30.22 19.59
CA GLY A 772 -19.23 -31.51 19.83
C GLY A 772 -17.78 -31.53 19.38
N ALA A 773 -17.15 -32.67 19.62
CA ALA A 773 -15.81 -32.96 19.16
C ALA A 773 -15.85 -33.93 17.98
N TYR A 774 -14.88 -33.80 17.08
CA TYR A 774 -14.65 -34.73 15.96
C TYR A 774 -13.18 -34.71 15.57
N LYS A 775 -12.72 -35.77 14.91
CA LYS A 775 -11.33 -35.87 14.47
C LYS A 775 -11.12 -35.27 13.08
N VAL A 776 -10.02 -34.55 12.91
CA VAL A 776 -9.51 -34.06 11.62
C VAL A 776 -8.05 -34.48 11.52
N GLY A 777 -7.72 -35.35 10.57
CA GLY A 777 -6.33 -35.85 10.42
C GLY A 777 -5.77 -36.49 11.70
N GLY A 778 -6.62 -37.16 12.49
CA GLY A 778 -6.25 -37.78 13.78
C GLY A 778 -6.26 -36.84 14.99
N VAL A 779 -6.42 -35.53 14.80
CA VAL A 779 -6.46 -34.53 15.89
C VAL A 779 -7.89 -34.24 16.30
N GLU A 780 -8.19 -34.28 17.60
CA GLU A 780 -9.50 -33.90 18.13
C GLU A 780 -9.72 -32.38 17.98
N THR A 781 -10.82 -32.00 17.34
CA THR A 781 -11.24 -30.61 17.11
C THR A 781 -12.64 -30.40 17.67
N GLN A 782 -12.94 -29.21 18.20
CA GLN A 782 -14.29 -28.83 18.63
C GLN A 782 -14.97 -27.93 17.61
N GLY A 783 -16.27 -28.11 17.42
CA GLY A 783 -17.06 -27.24 16.55
C GLY A 783 -18.56 -27.42 16.71
N VAL A 784 -19.31 -26.62 15.94
CA VAL A 784 -20.76 -26.74 15.81
C VAL A 784 -21.08 -27.73 14.69
N ALA A 785 -22.00 -28.65 14.94
CA ALA A 785 -22.50 -29.59 13.95
C ALA A 785 -24.03 -29.54 13.87
N VAL A 786 -24.56 -29.81 12.68
CA VAL A 786 -25.98 -29.84 12.37
C VAL A 786 -26.37 -31.25 11.93
N LEU A 787 -27.45 -31.78 12.49
CA LEU A 787 -28.02 -33.08 12.12
C LEU A 787 -28.94 -32.93 10.91
N ARG A 788 -28.61 -33.65 9.82
CA ARG A 788 -29.43 -33.74 8.60
C ARG A 788 -29.46 -35.19 8.13
N ASN A 789 -30.65 -35.70 7.80
CA ASN A 789 -30.83 -37.07 7.29
C ASN A 789 -30.14 -38.15 8.18
N GLY A 790 -30.20 -37.99 9.50
CA GLY A 790 -29.59 -38.93 10.45
C GLY A 790 -28.07 -38.82 10.61
N GLN A 791 -27.42 -37.88 9.92
CA GLN A 791 -25.97 -37.68 9.92
C GLN A 791 -25.57 -36.27 10.39
N TRP A 792 -24.45 -36.18 11.10
CA TRP A 792 -23.90 -34.91 11.58
C TRP A 792 -23.00 -34.28 10.52
N PHE A 793 -23.18 -32.98 10.28
CA PHE A 793 -22.38 -32.20 9.35
C PHE A 793 -21.77 -31.00 10.05
N LYS A 794 -20.57 -30.59 9.61
CA LYS A 794 -19.87 -29.42 10.18
C LYS A 794 -20.64 -28.15 9.82
N TYR A 795 -20.57 -27.12 10.66
CA TYR A 795 -21.20 -25.81 10.40
C TYR A 795 -20.17 -24.70 10.21
N ASP A 796 -20.30 -23.96 9.11
CA ASP A 796 -19.50 -22.77 8.83
C ASP A 796 -20.19 -21.55 9.46
N HIS A 797 -19.52 -20.92 10.43
CA HIS A 797 -20.06 -19.76 11.15
C HIS A 797 -19.92 -18.44 10.38
N VAL A 798 -18.99 -18.37 9.42
CA VAL A 798 -18.79 -17.19 8.56
C VAL A 798 -19.86 -17.20 7.47
N LEU A 799 -20.00 -18.32 6.77
CA LEU A 799 -20.99 -18.48 5.68
C LEU A 799 -22.37 -18.92 6.18
N LYS A 800 -22.51 -19.18 7.49
CA LYS A 800 -23.74 -19.54 8.19
C LYS A 800 -24.49 -20.74 7.59
N ARG A 801 -23.77 -21.80 7.24
CA ARG A 801 -24.33 -22.99 6.58
C ARG A 801 -23.60 -24.29 6.94
N PRO A 802 -24.29 -25.45 6.94
CA PRO A 802 -23.63 -26.75 7.09
C PRO A 802 -22.84 -27.11 5.83
N TYR A 803 -21.72 -27.85 5.96
CA TYR A 803 -20.84 -28.21 4.85
C TYR A 803 -20.18 -29.58 5.03
N GLY A 804 -19.59 -30.09 3.94
CA GLY A 804 -18.75 -31.28 3.95
C GLY A 804 -19.49 -32.61 3.96
N PRO A 805 -18.72 -33.72 4.00
CA PRO A 805 -19.25 -35.06 4.20
C PRO A 805 -19.72 -35.28 5.66
N PRO A 806 -20.45 -36.38 5.93
CA PRO A 806 -20.83 -36.77 7.29
C PRO A 806 -19.63 -36.88 8.22
N ILE A 807 -19.78 -36.39 9.44
CA ILE A 807 -18.79 -36.55 10.49
C ILE A 807 -18.86 -37.99 11.00
N ALA A 808 -17.83 -38.80 10.75
CA ALA A 808 -17.80 -40.22 11.15
C ALA A 808 -17.86 -40.43 12.68
N ASP A 809 -17.10 -39.64 13.45
CA ASP A 809 -16.94 -39.81 14.91
C ASP A 809 -17.40 -38.58 15.70
N PHE A 810 -18.59 -38.06 15.42
CA PHE A 810 -19.09 -36.89 16.16
C PHE A 810 -19.47 -37.26 17.61
N SER A 811 -18.83 -36.59 18.57
CA SER A 811 -19.12 -36.74 20.00
C SER A 811 -19.72 -35.45 20.55
N PRO A 812 -21.05 -35.41 20.83
CA PRO A 812 -21.69 -34.25 21.44
C PRO A 812 -21.11 -33.98 22.83
N ARG A 813 -20.83 -32.71 23.17
CA ARG A 813 -20.43 -32.32 24.53
C ARG A 813 -21.60 -31.65 25.24
N GLY A 814 -21.99 -32.20 26.40
CA GLY A 814 -23.13 -31.73 27.20
C GLY A 814 -24.34 -32.67 27.25
N ALA A 815 -24.27 -33.85 26.64
CA ALA A 815 -25.25 -34.92 26.83
C ALA A 815 -24.85 -35.82 28.03
N PRO A 816 -25.78 -36.24 28.91
CA PRO A 816 -25.47 -37.22 29.94
C PRO A 816 -24.97 -38.53 29.31
N PRO A 817 -24.04 -39.26 29.94
CA PRO A 817 -23.52 -40.49 29.40
C PRO A 817 -24.59 -41.58 29.48
N HIS A 818 -25.32 -41.82 28.38
CA HIS A 818 -26.05 -43.07 28.21
C HIS A 818 -25.29 -44.01 27.27
N ARG A 819 -24.97 -45.17 27.84
CA ARG A 819 -24.27 -46.31 27.25
C ARG A 819 -24.86 -46.70 25.89
N ASN A 820 -23.95 -47.00 24.96
CA ASN A 820 -24.08 -47.87 23.79
C ASN A 820 -25.28 -47.64 22.86
N VAL A 821 -25.06 -46.84 21.81
CA VAL A 821 -25.57 -47.17 20.48
C VAL A 821 -24.41 -46.98 19.50
N LEU A 822 -23.70 -48.08 19.22
CA LEU A 822 -22.79 -48.17 18.09
C LEU A 822 -23.63 -48.19 16.79
N SER A 823 -23.02 -47.69 15.71
CA SER A 823 -23.51 -47.58 14.34
C SER A 823 -24.50 -46.43 14.04
N GLY A 824 -23.97 -45.32 13.54
CA GLY A 824 -24.35 -44.69 12.27
C GLY A 824 -25.79 -44.18 12.03
N SER A 825 -26.75 -44.44 12.90
CA SER A 825 -28.13 -43.98 12.77
C SER A 825 -28.64 -43.59 14.15
N ALA A 826 -28.60 -42.29 14.48
CA ALA A 826 -29.27 -41.80 15.68
C ALA A 826 -30.78 -41.89 15.45
N ASP A 827 -31.43 -42.80 16.18
CA ASP A 827 -32.88 -42.96 16.18
C ASP A 827 -33.55 -41.63 16.56
N VAL A 828 -34.51 -41.17 15.74
CA VAL A 828 -35.13 -39.83 15.80
C VAL A 828 -35.76 -39.55 17.17
N GLU A 829 -36.14 -40.61 17.89
CA GLU A 829 -36.75 -40.55 19.22
C GLU A 829 -35.75 -40.22 20.34
N SER A 830 -34.48 -40.62 20.17
CA SER A 830 -33.37 -40.29 21.08
C SER A 830 -33.02 -38.80 21.01
N VAL A 831 -33.09 -38.21 19.81
CA VAL A 831 -32.81 -36.79 19.55
C VAL A 831 -33.93 -35.91 20.11
N LYS A 832 -35.21 -36.32 19.98
CA LYS A 832 -36.35 -35.63 20.62
C LYS A 832 -36.27 -35.62 22.14
N ARG A 833 -35.68 -36.65 22.76
CA ARG A 833 -35.43 -36.69 24.22
C ARG A 833 -34.31 -35.75 24.64
N LEU A 834 -33.24 -35.63 23.85
CA LEU A 834 -32.16 -34.67 24.07
C LEU A 834 -32.62 -33.22 23.93
N GLU A 835 -33.51 -32.92 22.98
CA GLU A 835 -34.16 -31.61 22.90
C GLU A 835 -34.84 -31.25 24.23
N ARG A 836 -35.68 -32.14 24.81
CA ARG A 836 -36.37 -31.86 26.08
C ARG A 836 -35.43 -31.64 27.29
N MET A 837 -34.20 -32.17 27.28
CA MET A 837 -33.24 -31.96 28.37
C MET A 837 -32.44 -30.66 28.22
N VAL A 838 -32.30 -30.12 27.01
CA VAL A 838 -31.67 -28.81 26.76
C VAL A 838 -32.67 -27.64 26.95
N PHE A 839 -33.96 -27.95 27.05
CA PHE A 839 -35.05 -26.98 27.27
C PHE A 839 -35.43 -26.77 28.75
N LEU A 840 -34.61 -27.24 29.72
CA LEU A 840 -34.71 -26.89 31.14
C LEU A 840 -33.53 -26.01 31.57
#